data_AF-A0A845DFR8-F1
#
_entry.id   AF-A0A845DFR8-F1
#
_cell.length_a   1.000
_cell.length_b   1.000
_cell.length_c   1.000
_cell.angle_alpha   90.00
_cell.angle_beta   90.00
_cell.angle_gamma   90.00
#
_symmetry.space_group_name_H-M   'P 1'
#
loop_
_entity.id
_entity.type
_entity.pdbx_description
1 polymer ?
#
loop_
_entity_poly.entity_id
_entity_poly.type
_entity_poly.pdbx_seq_one_letter_code
_entity_poly.pdbx_strand_id
1 'polypeptide(L)'
;GYTDVNAQLPAFTILVFVTIIAAILLLVNVFLQQAWRAIVVVLVGWIAISALAGNIYPNLVQRFQVNPNEFTREREYISHNINFTRAAFGLDRIVDENFDAESELTGAELLEQPDTIRNIRLWDYRPLLQTYNQVQALRQQYQFTDIDIDRYDVGGERRQLMLSARELIPEQLEQPAQTWVNRKLVYTHGYGVAASPVAEITPDGLPTFVLQDLPVQGILEVKRPQIYFGERTNEYVIVKTETEEFDYPRGEGGNVFTTFEGDSGISIGGFLPRLAFAIQFADINLFISQELNPESQLLWRRNILQRTLEVAPFLRFDSDPYIVIGGDGNLYWFLDAYTVSGRFPYSEPSQFGTRTVPPGFNYIRNPVKIIIDAYTGEMDFYLVEPDEPIAAAYARIFPSLFTDFEEMPEDLNAHIRYPNDLFSIQASVFRTYQMTEPTDFYNREDVWAWPEEIFDNQSRPMEPYYVLMQLPGSEDLDFIQILPFTPANRENMISWLAAQNDPEKYGEMLVYRFGKDSLVFGPKQIEARIDQDPTISSLLSLWNQQGSQVIRGNLLVIPIGESLLYVEPLYLQAATGKIPELKRVILATSDRVIMAENLGLALAELFGQGILSDTKLAELAISGDGEMPAELPAVEREVVDVDLAASSLEELILEANNRYANAQEALLSGDWAAYGAELESLEMVLERMLDLSGLSPEPEPTQQPTQQPVPSPTPAAEGSSG
;
A
#
# COMPACT_ATOMS: atom_id res chain seq x y z
N GLY A 1 -23.28 -22.35 -15.08
CA GLY A 1 -22.94 -23.77 -14.99
C GLY A 1 -23.65 -24.62 -16.03
N TYR A 2 -23.67 -25.94 -15.83
CA TYR A 2 -24.23 -26.93 -16.75
C TYR A 2 -25.72 -26.72 -17.01
N THR A 3 -26.48 -26.44 -15.95
CA THR A 3 -27.92 -26.18 -16.04
C THR A 3 -28.21 -24.93 -16.87
N ASP A 4 -27.39 -23.89 -16.78
CA ASP A 4 -27.62 -22.64 -17.51
C ASP A 4 -27.45 -22.84 -19.02
N VAL A 5 -26.39 -23.54 -19.43
CA VAL A 5 -26.07 -23.76 -20.84
C VAL A 5 -26.92 -24.88 -21.46
N ASN A 6 -27.17 -25.97 -20.75
CA ASN A 6 -27.86 -27.14 -21.30
C ASN A 6 -29.37 -27.17 -21.03
N ALA A 7 -29.87 -26.35 -20.08
CA ALA A 7 -31.30 -26.28 -19.79
C ALA A 7 -31.88 -24.87 -19.99
N GLN A 8 -31.33 -23.83 -19.36
CA GLN A 8 -31.91 -22.48 -19.45
C GLN A 8 -31.77 -21.87 -20.84
N LEU A 9 -30.58 -21.93 -21.45
CA LEU A 9 -30.33 -21.31 -22.77
C LEU A 9 -31.21 -21.93 -23.88
N PRO A 10 -31.36 -23.27 -24.00
CA PRO A 10 -32.33 -23.86 -24.91
C PRO A 10 -33.76 -23.45 -24.60
N ALA A 11 -34.12 -23.34 -23.33
CA ALA A 11 -35.46 -22.95 -22.91
C ALA A 11 -35.77 -21.48 -23.30
N PHE A 12 -34.82 -20.56 -23.13
CA PHE A 12 -34.93 -19.18 -23.62
C PHE A 12 -34.95 -19.13 -25.15
N THR A 13 -34.19 -19.97 -25.84
CA THR A 13 -34.20 -20.06 -27.30
C THR A 13 -35.59 -20.47 -27.81
N ILE A 14 -36.22 -21.47 -27.19
CA ILE A 14 -37.60 -21.87 -27.50
C ILE A 14 -38.57 -20.71 -27.20
N LEU A 15 -38.40 -20.01 -26.07
CA LEU A 15 -39.22 -18.86 -25.71
C LEU A 15 -39.16 -17.77 -26.78
N VAL A 16 -37.99 -17.50 -27.37
CA VAL A 16 -37.84 -16.53 -28.47
C VAL A 16 -38.73 -16.92 -29.65
N PHE A 17 -38.70 -18.17 -30.10
CA PHE A 17 -39.56 -18.64 -31.20
C PHE A 17 -41.05 -18.57 -30.85
N VAL A 18 -41.43 -18.99 -29.64
CA VAL A 18 -42.82 -18.90 -29.16
C VAL A 18 -43.29 -17.43 -29.13
N THR A 19 -42.43 -16.52 -28.70
CA THR A 19 -42.72 -15.07 -28.65
C THR A 19 -42.87 -14.49 -30.06
N ILE A 20 -42.04 -14.90 -31.03
CA ILE A 20 -42.17 -14.49 -32.43
C ILE A 20 -43.49 -15.00 -33.02
N ILE A 21 -43.85 -16.27 -32.80
CA ILE A 21 -45.13 -16.85 -33.25
C ILE A 21 -46.30 -16.10 -32.62
N ALA A 22 -46.21 -15.82 -31.32
CA ALA A 22 -47.20 -15.02 -30.61
C ALA A 22 -47.37 -13.64 -31.25
N ALA A 23 -46.27 -12.92 -31.52
CA ALA A 23 -46.29 -11.61 -32.17
C ALA A 23 -46.94 -11.66 -33.55
N ILE A 24 -46.63 -12.67 -34.36
CA ILE A 24 -47.24 -12.87 -35.69
C ILE A 24 -48.75 -13.12 -35.56
N LEU A 25 -49.18 -13.98 -34.63
CA LEU A 25 -50.60 -14.26 -34.41
C LEU A 25 -51.39 -13.03 -33.94
N LEU A 26 -50.78 -12.21 -33.09
CA LEU A 26 -51.35 -10.91 -32.69
C LEU A 26 -51.52 -9.99 -33.89
N LEU A 27 -50.50 -9.90 -34.76
CA LEU A 27 -50.54 -9.07 -35.96
C LEU A 27 -51.61 -9.55 -36.95
N VAL A 28 -51.72 -10.87 -37.16
CA VAL A 28 -52.77 -11.47 -38.01
C VAL A 28 -54.18 -11.20 -37.47
N ASN A 29 -54.36 -11.20 -36.15
CA ASN A 29 -55.67 -10.91 -35.54
C ASN A 29 -56.16 -9.47 -35.78
N VAL A 30 -55.24 -8.50 -35.95
CA VAL A 30 -55.61 -7.12 -36.32
C VAL A 30 -56.43 -7.09 -37.61
N PHE A 31 -56.13 -7.99 -38.56
CA PHE A 31 -56.83 -8.09 -39.84
C PHE A 31 -58.09 -8.96 -39.80
N LEU A 32 -58.16 -9.94 -38.88
CA LEU A 32 -59.26 -10.91 -38.82
C LEU A 32 -60.39 -10.55 -37.83
N GLN A 33 -60.20 -9.52 -36.97
CA GLN A 33 -61.20 -8.92 -36.06
C GLN A 33 -62.01 -9.86 -35.14
N GLN A 34 -61.69 -11.16 -35.05
CA GLN A 34 -62.47 -12.17 -34.32
C GLN A 34 -61.67 -13.05 -33.33
N ALA A 35 -60.36 -12.83 -33.15
CA ALA A 35 -59.50 -13.75 -32.39
C ALA A 35 -59.02 -13.22 -31.02
N TRP A 36 -59.80 -12.39 -30.30
CA TRP A 36 -59.45 -11.98 -28.93
C TRP A 36 -59.21 -13.17 -27.98
N ARG A 37 -59.92 -14.29 -28.18
CA ARG A 37 -59.68 -15.55 -27.46
C ARG A 37 -58.32 -16.17 -27.82
N ALA A 38 -57.87 -16.03 -29.07
CA ALA A 38 -56.56 -16.51 -29.50
C ALA A 38 -55.44 -15.68 -28.85
N ILE A 39 -55.62 -14.36 -28.68
CA ILE A 39 -54.70 -13.50 -27.91
C ILE A 39 -54.52 -14.04 -26.49
N VAL A 40 -55.63 -14.32 -25.79
CA VAL A 40 -55.59 -14.83 -24.41
C VAL A 40 -54.92 -16.20 -24.34
N VAL A 41 -55.22 -17.12 -25.27
CA VAL A 41 -54.60 -18.45 -25.34
C VAL A 41 -53.10 -18.36 -25.60
N VAL A 42 -52.68 -17.48 -26.52
CA VAL A 42 -51.26 -17.25 -26.83
C VAL A 42 -50.53 -16.64 -25.64
N LEU A 43 -51.13 -15.66 -24.96
CA LEU A 43 -50.54 -15.02 -23.78
C LEU A 43 -50.43 -15.99 -22.60
N VAL A 44 -51.48 -16.75 -22.31
CA VAL A 44 -51.48 -17.76 -21.24
C VAL A 44 -50.50 -18.89 -21.57
N GLY A 45 -50.46 -19.34 -22.83
CA GLY A 45 -49.50 -20.33 -23.31
C GLY A 45 -48.07 -19.83 -23.18
N TRP A 46 -47.82 -18.57 -23.53
CA TRP A 46 -46.51 -17.93 -23.36
C TRP A 46 -46.11 -17.83 -21.88
N ILE A 47 -47.01 -17.39 -20.99
CA ILE A 47 -46.76 -17.35 -19.53
C ILE A 47 -46.45 -18.76 -19.01
N ALA A 48 -47.23 -19.77 -19.41
CA ALA A 48 -47.05 -21.15 -18.97
C ALA A 48 -45.72 -21.73 -19.47
N ILE A 49 -45.36 -21.50 -20.73
CA ILE A 49 -44.08 -21.93 -21.30
C ILE A 49 -42.93 -21.19 -20.63
N SER A 50 -43.05 -19.87 -20.40
CA SER A 50 -42.05 -19.06 -19.70
C SER A 50 -41.81 -19.56 -18.27
N ALA A 51 -42.88 -19.88 -17.54
CA ALA A 51 -42.78 -20.46 -16.20
C ALA A 51 -42.13 -21.85 -16.21
N LEU A 52 -42.49 -22.72 -17.16
CA LEU A 52 -41.89 -24.05 -17.31
C LEU A 52 -40.40 -23.97 -17.69
N ALA A 53 -40.09 -23.13 -18.67
CA ALA A 53 -38.78 -22.92 -19.26
C ALA A 53 -37.81 -22.27 -18.28
N GLY A 54 -38.27 -21.24 -17.56
CA GLY A 54 -37.43 -20.44 -16.67
C GLY A 54 -37.21 -21.08 -15.30
N ASN A 55 -38.20 -21.80 -14.74
CA ASN A 55 -38.12 -22.26 -13.35
C ASN A 55 -38.22 -23.78 -13.19
N ILE A 56 -39.05 -24.48 -13.96
CA ILE A 56 -39.32 -25.91 -13.69
C ILE A 56 -38.25 -26.80 -14.32
N TYR A 57 -37.99 -26.63 -15.61
CA TYR A 57 -37.04 -27.47 -16.34
C TYR A 57 -35.59 -27.34 -15.83
N PRO A 58 -35.04 -26.13 -15.60
CA PRO A 58 -33.69 -25.97 -15.06
C PRO A 58 -33.53 -26.61 -13.67
N ASN A 59 -34.52 -26.42 -12.77
CA ASN A 59 -34.49 -27.02 -11.44
C ASN A 59 -34.55 -28.56 -11.47
N LEU A 60 -35.28 -29.14 -12.42
CA LEU A 60 -35.29 -30.59 -12.61
C LEU A 60 -33.92 -31.10 -13.10
N VAL A 61 -33.31 -30.43 -14.07
CA VAL A 61 -31.95 -30.76 -14.54
C VAL A 61 -30.93 -30.62 -13.40
N GLN A 62 -30.97 -29.51 -12.65
CA GLN A 62 -30.10 -29.30 -11.50
C GLN A 62 -30.25 -30.42 -10.46
N ARG A 63 -31.48 -30.72 -10.03
CA ARG A 63 -31.75 -31.69 -8.96
C ARG A 63 -31.44 -33.14 -9.34
N PHE A 64 -31.73 -33.55 -10.57
CA PHE A 64 -31.67 -34.96 -10.98
C PHE A 64 -30.47 -35.32 -11.86
N GLN A 65 -29.82 -34.35 -12.51
CA GLN A 65 -28.66 -34.61 -13.37
C GLN A 65 -27.37 -33.98 -12.85
N VAL A 66 -27.43 -32.75 -12.32
CA VAL A 66 -26.25 -32.04 -11.82
C VAL A 66 -25.93 -32.45 -10.40
N ASN A 67 -26.78 -32.19 -9.41
CA ASN A 67 -26.49 -32.46 -7.99
C ASN A 67 -25.94 -33.88 -7.70
N PRO A 68 -26.40 -34.97 -8.34
CA PRO A 68 -25.84 -36.31 -8.11
C PRO A 68 -24.40 -36.50 -8.60
N ASN A 69 -23.95 -35.72 -9.60
CA ASN A 69 -22.62 -35.79 -10.21
C ASN A 69 -22.09 -34.38 -10.50
N GLU A 70 -22.23 -33.47 -9.52
CA GLU A 70 -22.12 -32.02 -9.72
C GLU A 70 -20.75 -31.64 -10.27
N PHE A 71 -19.68 -32.08 -9.62
CA PHE A 71 -18.32 -31.82 -10.08
C PHE A 71 -18.08 -32.28 -11.52
N THR A 72 -18.52 -33.50 -11.89
CA THR A 72 -18.28 -34.01 -13.26
C THR A 72 -19.04 -33.22 -14.32
N ARG A 73 -20.24 -32.72 -13.99
CA ARG A 73 -21.07 -31.92 -14.90
C ARG A 73 -20.65 -30.45 -14.95
N GLU A 74 -20.15 -29.92 -13.85
CA GLU A 74 -19.75 -28.51 -13.72
C GLU A 74 -18.27 -28.27 -14.04
N ARG A 75 -17.41 -29.32 -14.09
CA ARG A 75 -15.95 -29.19 -14.28
C ARG A 75 -15.55 -28.25 -15.42
N GLU A 76 -16.16 -28.41 -16.59
CA GLU A 76 -15.88 -27.56 -17.76
C GLU A 76 -16.23 -26.10 -17.50
N TYR A 77 -17.37 -25.85 -16.84
CA TYR A 77 -17.81 -24.49 -16.49
C TYR A 77 -16.99 -23.88 -15.36
N ILE A 78 -16.49 -24.68 -14.43
CA ILE A 78 -15.52 -24.26 -13.42
C ILE A 78 -14.22 -23.86 -14.11
N SER A 79 -13.72 -24.66 -15.06
CA SER A 79 -12.53 -24.31 -15.83
C SER A 79 -12.71 -23.02 -16.64
N HIS A 80 -13.86 -22.83 -17.30
CA HIS A 80 -14.18 -21.55 -17.93
C HIS A 80 -14.24 -20.41 -16.93
N ASN A 81 -14.88 -20.59 -15.78
CA ASN A 81 -14.94 -19.55 -14.76
C ASN A 81 -13.54 -19.17 -14.25
N ILE A 82 -12.66 -20.13 -13.99
CA ILE A 82 -11.26 -19.89 -13.61
C ILE A 82 -10.54 -19.10 -14.72
N ASN A 83 -10.53 -19.61 -15.95
CA ASN A 83 -9.79 -19.01 -17.06
C ASN A 83 -10.31 -17.62 -17.42
N PHE A 84 -11.62 -17.44 -17.53
CA PHE A 84 -12.22 -16.17 -17.90
C PHE A 84 -12.18 -15.15 -16.77
N THR A 85 -12.24 -15.56 -15.49
CA THR A 85 -12.04 -14.62 -14.38
C THR A 85 -10.58 -14.16 -14.35
N ARG A 86 -9.61 -15.09 -14.47
CA ARG A 86 -8.20 -14.73 -14.55
C ARG A 86 -7.93 -13.78 -15.71
N ALA A 87 -8.43 -14.10 -16.91
CA ALA A 87 -8.33 -13.23 -18.07
C ALA A 87 -9.06 -11.89 -17.89
N ALA A 88 -10.23 -11.84 -17.23
CA ALA A 88 -10.97 -10.59 -17.08
C ALA A 88 -10.33 -9.61 -16.09
N PHE A 89 -9.54 -10.10 -15.14
CA PHE A 89 -8.82 -9.30 -14.14
C PHE A 89 -7.31 -9.22 -14.40
N GLY A 90 -6.80 -9.88 -15.45
CA GLY A 90 -5.37 -9.85 -15.82
C GLY A 90 -4.48 -10.73 -14.93
N LEU A 91 -5.07 -11.69 -14.22
CA LEU A 91 -4.39 -12.59 -13.30
C LEU A 91 -3.66 -13.74 -14.02
N ASP A 92 -3.99 -13.96 -15.28
CA ASP A 92 -3.35 -14.94 -16.16
C ASP A 92 -1.92 -14.54 -16.57
N ARG A 93 -1.53 -13.28 -16.33
CA ARG A 93 -0.17 -12.74 -16.57
C ARG A 93 0.74 -12.79 -15.34
N ILE A 94 0.21 -13.18 -14.18
CA ILE A 94 0.99 -13.27 -12.94
C ILE A 94 1.95 -14.45 -13.04
N VAL A 95 3.24 -14.20 -12.80
CA VAL A 95 4.30 -15.21 -12.81
C VAL A 95 4.51 -15.73 -11.39
N ASP A 96 4.43 -17.06 -11.22
CA ASP A 96 4.70 -17.73 -9.94
C ASP A 96 6.22 -17.98 -9.79
N GLU A 97 6.80 -17.48 -8.70
CA GLU A 97 8.19 -17.72 -8.29
C GLU A 97 8.21 -18.38 -6.91
N ASN A 98 9.17 -19.28 -6.67
CA ASN A 98 9.37 -19.85 -5.35
C ASN A 98 10.35 -18.98 -4.56
N PHE A 99 10.06 -18.74 -3.29
CA PHE A 99 10.94 -18.06 -2.36
C PHE A 99 11.09 -18.93 -1.11
N ASP A 100 12.24 -19.57 -0.95
CA ASP A 100 12.50 -20.43 0.19
C ASP A 100 13.02 -19.58 1.37
N ALA A 101 12.09 -19.03 2.14
CA ALA A 101 12.36 -18.18 3.31
C ALA A 101 12.88 -18.98 4.53
N GLU A 102 13.87 -19.84 4.36
CA GLU A 102 14.37 -20.75 5.39
C GLU A 102 15.66 -20.29 6.07
N SER A 103 16.38 -19.33 5.48
CA SER A 103 17.63 -18.81 6.06
C SER A 103 17.37 -17.87 7.24
N GLU A 104 18.30 -17.85 8.20
CA GLU A 104 18.36 -16.79 9.20
C GLU A 104 18.99 -15.56 8.55
N LEU A 105 18.32 -14.41 8.64
CA LEU A 105 18.83 -13.14 8.12
C LEU A 105 20.15 -12.79 8.84
N THR A 106 21.18 -12.46 8.06
CA THR A 106 22.51 -12.13 8.56
C THR A 106 22.89 -10.68 8.27
N GLY A 107 23.84 -10.14 9.05
CA GLY A 107 24.39 -8.81 8.79
C GLY A 107 25.14 -8.70 7.44
N ALA A 108 25.61 -9.82 6.88
CA ALA A 108 26.26 -9.85 5.57
C ALA A 108 25.25 -9.58 4.44
N GLU A 109 24.07 -10.18 4.50
CA GLU A 109 23.01 -9.96 3.50
C GLU A 109 22.51 -8.50 3.50
N LEU A 110 22.49 -7.85 4.68
CA LEU A 110 22.18 -6.41 4.76
C LEU A 110 23.22 -5.54 4.03
N LEU A 111 24.50 -5.92 4.12
CA LEU A 111 25.61 -5.21 3.49
C LEU A 111 25.67 -5.45 1.97
N GLU A 112 25.03 -6.50 1.47
CA GLU A 112 24.85 -6.73 0.04
C GLU A 112 23.75 -5.85 -0.58
N GLN A 113 22.77 -5.44 0.23
CA GLN A 113 21.59 -4.67 -0.23
C GLN A 113 21.38 -3.34 0.53
N PRO A 114 22.40 -2.48 0.72
CA PRO A 114 22.27 -1.28 1.53
C PRO A 114 21.24 -0.28 0.96
N ASP A 115 21.04 -0.27 -0.36
CA ASP A 115 20.05 0.59 -1.02
C ASP A 115 18.60 0.19 -0.70
N THR A 116 18.30 -1.11 -0.58
CA THR A 116 16.99 -1.57 -0.10
C THR A 116 16.75 -1.08 1.32
N ILE A 117 17.73 -1.28 2.21
CA ILE A 117 17.62 -0.94 3.64
C ILE A 117 17.43 0.57 3.85
N ARG A 118 18.20 1.40 3.13
CA ARG A 118 18.13 2.86 3.23
C ARG A 118 16.85 3.45 2.65
N ASN A 119 16.04 2.66 1.96
CA ASN A 119 14.73 3.03 1.44
C ASN A 119 13.57 2.33 2.16
N ILE A 120 13.82 1.64 3.29
CA ILE A 120 12.74 1.11 4.12
C ILE A 120 11.89 2.27 4.65
N ARG A 121 10.59 2.22 4.35
CA ARG A 121 9.66 3.31 4.65
C ARG A 121 9.26 3.34 6.12
N LEU A 122 9.92 4.19 6.89
CA LEU A 122 9.57 4.44 8.29
C LEU A 122 8.37 5.37 8.46
N TRP A 123 8.02 6.15 7.44
CA TRP A 123 6.90 7.07 7.49
C TRP A 123 5.61 6.44 6.95
N ASP A 124 4.57 6.42 7.78
CA ASP A 124 3.19 6.13 7.39
C ASP A 124 2.51 7.42 6.91
N TYR A 125 1.80 7.34 5.78
CA TYR A 125 1.17 8.50 5.14
C TYR A 125 0.19 9.24 6.07
N ARG A 126 -0.46 8.54 7.02
CA ARG A 126 -1.48 9.13 7.91
C ARG A 126 -0.90 10.04 9.00
N PRO A 127 0.07 9.59 9.84
CA PRO A 127 0.74 10.49 10.77
C PRO A 127 1.61 11.52 10.05
N LEU A 128 2.24 11.17 8.93
CA LEU A 128 3.07 12.11 8.18
C LEU A 128 2.26 13.30 7.64
N LEU A 129 1.06 13.06 7.12
CA LEU A 129 0.14 14.11 6.67
C LEU A 129 -0.21 15.12 7.78
N GLN A 130 -0.37 14.65 9.02
CA GLN A 130 -0.63 15.53 10.17
C GLN A 130 0.59 16.40 10.46
N THR A 131 1.78 15.81 10.43
CA THR A 131 3.03 16.52 10.62
C THR A 131 3.26 17.57 9.53
N TYR A 132 3.05 17.22 8.25
CA TYR A 132 3.14 18.16 7.13
C TYR A 132 2.19 19.37 7.30
N ASN A 133 0.93 19.11 7.67
CA ASN A 133 -0.03 20.18 7.89
C ASN A 133 0.33 21.09 9.08
N GLN A 134 1.08 20.58 10.05
CA GLN A 134 1.46 21.37 11.22
C GLN A 134 2.78 22.12 11.05
N VAL A 135 3.75 21.57 10.30
CA VAL A 135 5.09 22.16 10.15
C VAL A 135 5.34 22.82 8.79
N GLN A 136 4.67 22.37 7.72
CA GLN A 136 4.94 22.80 6.34
C GLN A 136 3.76 23.53 5.66
N ALA A 137 2.56 23.54 6.26
CA ALA A 137 1.45 24.33 5.70
C ALA A 137 1.78 25.83 5.76
N LEU A 138 2.46 26.24 6.84
CA LEU A 138 2.97 27.59 7.15
C LEU A 138 1.92 28.71 7.21
N ARG A 139 0.76 28.56 6.58
CA ARG A 139 -0.33 29.53 6.55
C ARG A 139 -1.67 28.81 6.61
N GLN A 140 -2.65 29.47 7.23
CA GLN A 140 -3.95 28.87 7.50
C GLN A 140 -4.75 28.56 6.23
N GLN A 141 -4.54 29.27 5.12
CA GLN A 141 -5.26 29.00 3.88
C GLN A 141 -4.69 27.81 3.09
N TYR A 142 -3.57 27.23 3.51
CA TYR A 142 -2.94 26.11 2.82
C TYR A 142 -3.12 24.81 3.61
N GLN A 143 -3.32 23.73 2.87
CA GLN A 143 -3.48 22.39 3.43
C GLN A 143 -2.86 21.36 2.49
N PHE A 144 -2.23 20.34 3.08
CA PHE A 144 -1.85 19.11 2.38
C PHE A 144 -3.01 18.11 2.50
N THR A 145 -3.43 17.53 1.38
CA THR A 145 -4.62 16.66 1.28
C THR A 145 -4.30 15.20 1.55
N ASP A 146 -3.17 14.74 1.02
CA ASP A 146 -2.71 13.36 1.01
C ASP A 146 -1.17 13.32 1.04
N ILE A 147 -0.59 12.12 1.02
CA ILE A 147 0.86 11.93 0.87
C ILE A 147 1.10 10.88 -0.18
N ASP A 148 1.78 11.30 -1.25
CA ASP A 148 2.21 10.46 -2.34
C ASP A 148 3.56 9.81 -2.05
N ILE A 149 3.78 8.66 -2.68
CA ILE A 149 5.02 7.90 -2.58
C ILE A 149 5.57 7.72 -3.99
N ASP A 150 6.83 8.10 -4.18
CA ASP A 150 7.50 8.06 -5.47
C ASP A 150 9.02 7.97 -5.27
N ARG A 151 9.78 7.88 -6.35
CA ARG A 151 11.22 7.75 -6.39
C ARG A 151 11.84 8.86 -7.22
N TYR A 152 12.94 9.40 -6.72
CA TYR A 152 13.69 10.49 -7.34
C TYR A 152 15.18 10.21 -7.21
N ASP A 153 15.96 10.73 -8.16
CA ASP A 153 17.41 10.78 -8.03
C ASP A 153 17.82 11.97 -7.15
N VAL A 154 18.29 11.69 -5.94
CA VAL A 154 18.73 12.70 -4.98
C VAL A 154 20.21 12.47 -4.70
N GLY A 155 21.06 13.42 -5.11
CA GLY A 155 22.50 13.29 -4.94
C GLY A 155 23.16 12.22 -5.83
N GLY A 156 22.51 11.83 -6.93
CA GLY A 156 22.99 10.78 -7.83
C GLY A 156 22.62 9.35 -7.39
N GLU A 157 21.78 9.23 -6.37
CA GLU A 157 21.26 7.96 -5.86
C GLU A 157 19.74 7.95 -5.93
N ARG A 158 19.18 6.79 -6.28
CA ARG A 158 17.74 6.58 -6.38
C ARG A 158 17.15 6.45 -4.97
N ARG A 159 16.30 7.40 -4.57
CA ARG A 159 15.70 7.49 -3.24
C ARG A 159 14.19 7.46 -3.33
N GLN A 160 13.55 6.72 -2.43
CA GLN A 160 12.10 6.80 -2.25
C GLN A 160 11.77 8.03 -1.39
N LEU A 161 10.84 8.85 -1.87
CA LEU A 161 10.36 10.07 -1.23
C LEU A 161 8.86 9.97 -0.97
N MET A 162 8.43 10.69 0.08
CA MET A 162 7.03 10.98 0.35
C MET A 162 6.78 12.46 0.13
N LEU A 163 5.83 12.78 -0.75
CA LEU A 163 5.58 14.14 -1.19
C LEU A 163 4.10 14.51 -1.10
N SER A 164 3.81 15.80 -1.00
CA SER A 164 2.43 16.29 -0.96
C SER A 164 2.32 17.71 -1.50
N ALA A 165 1.27 17.95 -2.27
CA ALA A 165 0.97 19.25 -2.85
C ALA A 165 0.32 20.18 -1.81
N ARG A 166 0.85 21.40 -1.69
CA ARG A 166 0.29 22.42 -0.80
C ARG A 166 -0.88 23.12 -1.49
N GLU A 167 -2.09 22.64 -1.25
CA GLU A 167 -3.29 23.17 -1.88
C GLU A 167 -3.94 24.32 -1.11
N LEU A 168 -4.66 25.19 -1.83
CA LEU A 168 -5.39 26.32 -1.27
C LEU A 168 -6.79 25.88 -0.83
N ILE A 169 -7.17 26.24 0.40
CA ILE A 169 -8.51 26.09 0.97
C ILE A 169 -9.07 27.48 1.30
N PRO A 170 -9.80 28.12 0.36
CA PRO A 170 -10.32 29.48 0.56
C PRO A 170 -11.26 29.62 1.77
N GLU A 171 -11.93 28.54 2.18
CA GLU A 171 -12.81 28.50 3.35
C GLU A 171 -12.07 28.72 4.67
N GLN A 172 -10.76 28.48 4.70
CA GLN A 172 -9.92 28.63 5.88
C GLN A 172 -9.41 30.07 6.05
N LEU A 173 -9.62 30.96 5.07
CA LEU A 173 -9.38 32.39 5.23
C LEU A 173 -10.23 32.95 6.37
N GLU A 174 -9.74 33.97 7.07
CA GLU A 174 -10.53 34.65 8.11
C GLU A 174 -11.84 35.20 7.53
N GLN A 175 -12.93 35.16 8.31
CA GLN A 175 -14.27 35.57 7.85
C GLN A 175 -14.31 36.96 7.16
N PRO A 176 -13.65 38.01 7.67
CA PRO A 176 -13.60 39.31 6.99
C PRO A 176 -12.84 39.28 5.65
N ALA A 177 -11.93 38.33 5.48
CA ALA A 177 -11.12 38.15 4.28
C ALA A 177 -11.78 37.22 3.24
N GLN A 178 -12.91 36.57 3.54
CA GLN A 178 -13.67 35.75 2.56
C GLN A 178 -14.52 36.60 1.61
N THR A 179 -13.98 37.70 1.11
CA THR A 179 -14.66 38.54 0.10
C THR A 179 -14.62 37.88 -1.28
N TRP A 180 -15.51 38.30 -2.17
CA TRP A 180 -15.50 37.80 -3.56
C TRP A 180 -14.15 38.06 -4.25
N VAL A 181 -13.59 39.27 -4.10
CA VAL A 181 -12.26 39.62 -4.64
C VAL A 181 -11.20 38.67 -4.11
N ASN A 182 -11.17 38.42 -2.81
CA ASN A 182 -10.16 37.55 -2.23
C ASN A 182 -10.30 36.09 -2.70
N ARG A 183 -11.52 35.53 -2.71
CA ARG A 183 -11.74 34.14 -3.10
C ARG A 183 -11.59 33.88 -4.59
N LYS A 184 -11.83 34.90 -5.44
CA LYS A 184 -11.91 34.74 -6.90
C LYS A 184 -10.74 35.34 -7.66
N LEU A 185 -10.08 36.37 -7.12
CA LEU A 185 -9.04 37.14 -7.81
C LEU A 185 -7.69 37.11 -7.08
N VAL A 186 -7.66 37.08 -5.74
CA VAL A 186 -6.39 37.16 -4.98
C VAL A 186 -5.87 35.77 -4.63
N TYR A 187 -6.63 34.99 -3.87
CA TYR A 187 -6.26 33.63 -3.46
C TYR A 187 -6.79 32.65 -4.49
N THR A 188 -6.00 32.45 -5.56
CA THR A 188 -6.43 31.68 -6.72
C THR A 188 -5.82 30.29 -6.79
N HIS A 189 -4.64 30.06 -6.20
CA HIS A 189 -3.85 28.83 -6.36
C HIS A 189 -3.22 28.36 -5.04
N GLY A 190 -2.94 27.04 -4.97
CA GLY A 190 -2.02 26.44 -3.99
C GLY A 190 -0.56 26.75 -4.36
N TYR A 191 0.40 26.41 -3.49
CA TYR A 191 1.79 26.79 -3.72
C TYR A 191 2.81 25.74 -3.25
N GLY A 192 3.36 25.02 -4.21
CA GLY A 192 4.51 24.15 -4.03
C GLY A 192 4.20 22.77 -3.50
N VAL A 193 5.27 22.01 -3.28
CA VAL A 193 5.25 20.64 -2.75
C VAL A 193 6.24 20.56 -1.60
N ALA A 194 5.90 19.79 -0.56
CA ALA A 194 6.86 19.36 0.46
C ALA A 194 7.22 17.90 0.22
N ALA A 195 8.50 17.54 0.39
CA ALA A 195 8.97 16.17 0.16
C ALA A 195 10.01 15.75 1.22
N SER A 196 9.87 14.52 1.69
CA SER A 196 10.69 13.91 2.75
C SER A 196 11.20 12.54 2.33
N PRO A 197 12.47 12.19 2.60
CA PRO A 197 12.95 10.82 2.47
C PRO A 197 12.19 9.88 3.40
N VAL A 198 12.00 8.63 2.97
CA VAL A 198 11.14 7.67 3.69
C VAL A 198 11.75 7.10 4.98
N ALA A 199 13.07 7.13 5.14
CA ALA A 199 13.80 6.46 6.22
C ALA A 199 14.50 7.43 7.19
N GLU A 200 14.55 8.72 6.88
CA GLU A 200 15.31 9.70 7.65
C GLU A 200 14.44 10.42 8.69
N ILE A 201 15.02 10.66 9.86
CA ILE A 201 14.38 11.35 10.98
C ILE A 201 15.32 12.38 11.59
N THR A 202 14.75 13.48 12.09
CA THR A 202 15.47 14.45 12.91
C THR A 202 15.62 13.94 14.36
N PRO A 203 16.50 14.53 15.18
CA PRO A 203 16.61 14.19 16.60
C PRO A 203 15.30 14.29 17.39
N ASP A 204 14.41 15.18 16.96
CA ASP A 204 13.10 15.39 17.60
C ASP A 204 12.06 14.34 17.16
N GLY A 205 12.37 13.50 16.18
CA GLY A 205 11.46 12.51 15.61
C GLY A 205 10.54 13.09 14.54
N LEU A 206 10.95 14.17 13.86
CA LEU A 206 10.24 14.75 12.73
C LEU A 206 10.86 14.27 11.41
N PRO A 207 10.14 14.33 10.28
CA PRO A 207 10.73 14.03 8.97
C PRO A 207 11.79 15.08 8.61
N THR A 208 12.86 14.64 7.96
CA THR A 208 13.75 15.54 7.20
C THR A 208 13.05 15.95 5.91
N PHE A 209 13.44 17.08 5.32
CA PHE A 209 12.82 17.57 4.09
C PHE A 209 13.87 17.81 3.01
N VAL A 210 13.65 17.24 1.82
CA VAL A 210 14.39 17.57 0.60
C VAL A 210 13.74 18.69 -0.19
N LEU A 211 12.45 18.95 0.05
CA LEU A 211 11.70 20.13 -0.36
C LEU A 211 10.82 20.63 0.78
N GLN A 212 10.89 21.92 1.08
CA GLN A 212 10.14 22.55 2.15
C GLN A 212 9.92 24.04 1.92
N ASP A 213 9.20 24.64 2.86
CA ASP A 213 9.02 26.08 3.03
C ASP A 213 8.17 26.77 1.95
N LEU A 214 8.05 28.08 2.13
CA LEU A 214 7.30 29.02 1.31
C LEU A 214 8.13 30.32 1.18
N PRO A 215 8.76 30.62 0.03
CA PRO A 215 8.75 29.86 -1.22
C PRO A 215 9.49 28.51 -1.09
N VAL A 216 9.16 27.57 -1.98
CA VAL A 216 9.74 26.22 -1.97
C VAL A 216 11.24 26.29 -2.15
N GLN A 217 11.96 25.59 -1.28
CA GLN A 217 13.42 25.44 -1.31
C GLN A 217 13.77 23.96 -1.12
N GLY A 218 14.82 23.52 -1.80
CA GLY A 218 15.23 22.12 -1.72
C GLY A 218 16.26 21.72 -2.77
N ILE A 219 16.56 20.41 -2.76
CA ILE A 219 17.51 19.79 -3.70
C ILE A 219 16.87 19.64 -5.08
N LEU A 220 15.57 19.34 -5.13
CA LEU A 220 14.80 19.23 -6.37
C LEU A 220 14.37 20.61 -6.86
N GLU A 221 14.51 20.86 -8.16
CA GLU A 221 14.16 22.16 -8.75
C GLU A 221 12.66 22.26 -9.02
N VAL A 222 11.98 23.25 -8.43
CA VAL A 222 10.58 23.57 -8.73
C VAL A 222 10.51 24.98 -9.31
N LYS A 223 10.27 25.08 -10.61
CA LYS A 223 10.22 26.36 -11.36
C LYS A 223 8.86 27.01 -11.33
N ARG A 224 7.78 26.21 -11.41
CA ARG A 224 6.39 26.69 -11.32
C ARG A 224 5.67 26.04 -10.14
N PRO A 225 5.79 26.62 -8.93
CA PRO A 225 5.16 26.06 -7.74
C PRO A 225 3.64 26.29 -7.68
N GLN A 226 3.05 27.14 -8.52
CA GLN A 226 1.63 27.48 -8.41
C GLN A 226 0.73 26.32 -8.87
N ILE A 227 -0.19 25.92 -8.00
CA ILE A 227 -1.16 24.85 -8.24
C ILE A 227 -2.53 25.48 -8.46
N TYR A 228 -2.87 25.76 -9.72
CA TYR A 228 -4.19 26.23 -10.12
C TYR A 228 -5.18 25.08 -10.28
N PHE A 229 -4.72 23.89 -10.63
CA PHE A 229 -5.53 22.68 -10.78
C PHE A 229 -4.99 21.63 -9.80
N GLY A 230 -5.87 21.11 -8.95
CA GLY A 230 -5.52 20.20 -7.85
C GLY A 230 -6.77 19.56 -7.24
N GLU A 231 -6.62 18.70 -6.24
CA GLU A 231 -7.73 17.94 -5.67
C GLU A 231 -8.72 18.77 -4.84
N ARG A 232 -8.29 19.91 -4.30
CA ARG A 232 -9.12 20.79 -3.45
C ARG A 232 -9.62 22.03 -4.17
N THR A 233 -9.21 22.23 -5.42
CA THR A 233 -9.60 23.36 -6.29
C THR A 233 -11.04 23.25 -6.84
N ASN A 234 -12.04 23.21 -5.95
CA ASN A 234 -13.44 22.98 -6.32
C ASN A 234 -14.17 24.21 -6.84
N GLU A 235 -13.61 25.41 -6.64
CA GLU A 235 -14.22 26.66 -7.04
C GLU A 235 -13.58 27.25 -8.29
N TYR A 236 -14.40 27.94 -9.10
CA TYR A 236 -13.87 28.77 -10.17
C TYR A 236 -13.09 29.97 -9.60
N VAL A 237 -12.08 30.41 -10.35
CA VAL A 237 -11.33 31.66 -10.12
C VAL A 237 -11.16 32.40 -11.43
N ILE A 238 -10.76 33.67 -11.35
CA ILE A 238 -10.55 34.52 -12.50
C ILE A 238 -9.14 35.06 -12.42
N VAL A 239 -8.42 34.88 -13.51
CA VAL A 239 -7.01 35.25 -13.65
C VAL A 239 -6.85 36.30 -14.75
N LYS A 240 -5.64 36.87 -14.87
CA LYS A 240 -5.37 37.99 -15.81
C LYS A 240 -6.34 39.16 -15.56
N THR A 241 -6.44 39.59 -14.30
CA THR A 241 -7.30 40.72 -13.88
C THR A 241 -6.47 41.94 -13.51
N GLU A 242 -7.11 43.07 -13.20
CA GLU A 242 -6.41 44.26 -12.66
C GLU A 242 -5.89 44.03 -11.23
N THR A 243 -6.42 43.02 -10.53
CA THR A 243 -5.94 42.57 -9.22
C THR A 243 -4.88 41.49 -9.40
N GLU A 244 -3.71 41.66 -8.78
CA GLU A 244 -2.66 40.65 -8.75
C GLU A 244 -2.99 39.51 -7.78
N GLU A 245 -2.51 38.31 -8.10
CA GLU A 245 -2.78 37.06 -7.40
C GLU A 245 -1.75 36.87 -6.28
N PHE A 246 -2.18 36.48 -5.09
CA PHE A 246 -1.27 36.25 -3.97
C PHE A 246 -0.45 34.98 -4.20
N ASP A 247 0.86 35.09 -4.09
CA ASP A 247 1.81 33.98 -4.27
C ASP A 247 2.28 33.49 -2.89
N TYR A 248 3.08 34.30 -2.19
CA TYR A 248 3.55 34.00 -0.84
C TYR A 248 3.94 35.26 -0.06
N PRO A 249 3.97 35.20 1.29
CA PRO A 249 4.41 36.32 2.11
C PRO A 249 5.94 36.36 2.22
N ARG A 250 6.51 37.56 2.09
CA ARG A 250 7.95 37.82 2.20
C ARG A 250 8.26 38.58 3.50
N GLY A 251 8.55 37.86 4.58
CA GLY A 251 9.13 38.40 5.83
C GLY A 251 8.68 39.82 6.23
N GLU A 252 9.63 40.69 6.59
CA GLU A 252 9.39 42.11 6.90
C GLU A 252 9.02 42.98 5.66
N GLY A 253 8.97 42.38 4.46
CA GLY A 253 8.86 43.07 3.17
C GLY A 253 7.47 43.02 2.49
N GLY A 254 6.45 42.42 3.11
CA GLY A 254 5.08 42.36 2.58
C GLY A 254 4.75 41.04 1.87
N ASN A 255 3.85 41.08 0.89
CA ASN A 255 3.44 39.90 0.12
C ASN A 255 4.05 39.94 -1.29
N VAL A 256 4.37 38.78 -1.83
CA VAL A 256 4.71 38.56 -3.24
C VAL A 256 3.43 38.20 -3.97
N PHE A 257 3.25 38.83 -5.12
CA PHE A 257 2.13 38.60 -6.00
C PHE A 257 2.61 38.12 -7.36
N THR A 258 1.72 37.48 -8.09
CA THR A 258 1.95 36.94 -9.42
C THR A 258 0.74 37.23 -10.31
N THR A 259 0.86 36.94 -11.59
CA THR A 259 -0.24 36.93 -12.54
C THR A 259 -0.13 35.67 -13.36
N PHE A 260 -1.24 34.95 -13.52
CA PHE A 260 -1.29 33.77 -14.37
C PHE A 260 -0.86 34.11 -15.81
N GLU A 261 0.14 33.39 -16.31
CA GLU A 261 0.72 33.61 -17.64
C GLU A 261 0.06 32.73 -18.70
N GLY A 262 -0.52 31.59 -18.31
CA GLY A 262 -1.09 30.60 -19.22
C GLY A 262 -2.33 31.10 -19.99
N ASP A 263 -2.68 30.39 -21.07
CA ASP A 263 -3.82 30.71 -21.94
C ASP A 263 -4.91 29.62 -21.95
N SER A 264 -4.89 28.73 -20.96
CA SER A 264 -5.80 27.58 -20.85
C SER A 264 -7.20 27.93 -20.31
N GLY A 265 -7.42 29.18 -19.88
CA GLY A 265 -8.68 29.64 -19.30
C GLY A 265 -9.72 30.09 -20.33
N ILE A 266 -10.99 30.13 -19.91
CA ILE A 266 -12.09 30.59 -20.77
C ILE A 266 -12.07 32.12 -20.79
N SER A 267 -11.91 32.75 -21.96
CA SER A 267 -11.91 34.21 -22.06
C SER A 267 -13.25 34.81 -21.63
N ILE A 268 -13.23 35.67 -20.60
CA ILE A 268 -14.41 36.37 -20.09
C ILE A 268 -14.29 37.89 -20.20
N GLY A 269 -13.45 38.39 -21.09
CA GLY A 269 -13.32 39.83 -21.34
C GLY A 269 -14.58 40.50 -21.91
N GLY A 270 -15.41 39.73 -22.62
CA GLY A 270 -16.59 40.24 -23.31
C GLY A 270 -17.87 40.28 -22.46
N PHE A 271 -18.81 41.14 -22.85
CA PHE A 271 -20.11 41.28 -22.18
C PHE A 271 -20.91 39.97 -22.11
N LEU A 272 -20.98 39.22 -23.23
CA LEU A 272 -21.78 38.00 -23.32
C LEU A 272 -21.21 36.84 -22.48
N PRO A 273 -19.90 36.52 -22.55
CA PRO A 273 -19.30 35.53 -21.63
C PRO A 273 -19.53 35.88 -20.16
N ARG A 274 -19.32 37.13 -19.75
CA ARG A 274 -19.56 37.57 -18.35
C ARG A 274 -21.00 37.35 -17.93
N LEU A 275 -21.96 37.75 -18.76
CA LEU A 275 -23.38 37.55 -18.46
C LEU A 275 -23.75 36.06 -18.37
N ALA A 276 -23.24 35.24 -19.28
CA ALA A 276 -23.52 33.81 -19.29
C ALA A 276 -22.98 33.11 -18.03
N PHE A 277 -21.73 33.38 -17.66
CA PHE A 277 -21.14 32.80 -16.46
C PHE A 277 -21.71 33.37 -15.16
N ALA A 278 -22.09 34.66 -15.14
CA ALA A 278 -22.82 35.24 -14.01
C ALA A 278 -24.15 34.51 -13.76
N ILE A 279 -24.86 34.11 -14.81
CA ILE A 279 -26.09 33.30 -14.69
C ILE A 279 -25.73 31.86 -14.26
N GLN A 280 -24.73 31.23 -14.90
CA GLN A 280 -24.33 29.85 -14.62
C GLN A 280 -23.91 29.63 -13.16
N PHE A 281 -23.15 30.58 -12.59
CA PHE A 281 -22.67 30.50 -11.21
C PHE A 281 -23.56 31.23 -10.21
N ALA A 282 -24.66 31.83 -10.68
CA ALA A 282 -25.50 32.73 -9.88
C ALA A 282 -24.69 33.83 -9.16
N ASP A 283 -23.67 34.38 -9.84
CA ASP A 283 -22.73 35.35 -9.28
C ASP A 283 -22.72 36.64 -10.10
N ILE A 284 -23.41 37.66 -9.58
CA ILE A 284 -23.52 38.96 -10.25
C ILE A 284 -22.19 39.72 -10.35
N ASN A 285 -21.22 39.41 -9.47
CA ASN A 285 -19.93 40.13 -9.45
C ASN A 285 -19.12 39.87 -10.71
N LEU A 286 -19.25 38.70 -11.35
CA LEU A 286 -18.68 38.40 -12.67
C LEU A 286 -19.10 39.40 -13.75
N PHE A 287 -20.28 40.02 -13.59
CA PHE A 287 -20.82 40.97 -14.55
C PHE A 287 -20.52 42.43 -14.19
N ILE A 288 -20.54 42.78 -12.90
CA ILE A 288 -20.43 44.19 -12.45
C ILE A 288 -19.02 44.59 -12.00
N SER A 289 -18.12 43.63 -11.74
CA SER A 289 -16.78 43.91 -11.24
C SER A 289 -15.95 44.69 -12.26
N GLN A 290 -15.29 45.76 -11.79
CA GLN A 290 -14.40 46.59 -12.59
C GLN A 290 -12.97 46.06 -12.62
N GLU A 291 -12.65 45.07 -11.78
CA GLU A 291 -11.34 44.38 -11.77
C GLU A 291 -11.13 43.53 -13.04
N LEU A 292 -12.21 43.22 -13.76
CA LEU A 292 -12.16 42.36 -14.93
C LEU A 292 -11.90 43.19 -16.19
N ASN A 293 -10.87 42.83 -16.94
CA ASN A 293 -10.47 43.47 -18.18
C ASN A 293 -10.70 42.52 -19.40
N PRO A 294 -10.42 42.96 -20.64
CA PRO A 294 -10.61 42.13 -21.83
C PRO A 294 -9.76 40.85 -21.89
N GLU A 295 -8.64 40.80 -21.17
CA GLU A 295 -7.71 39.67 -21.15
C GLU A 295 -8.07 38.63 -20.06
N SER A 296 -8.98 38.98 -19.15
CA SER A 296 -9.36 38.11 -18.02
C SER A 296 -9.91 36.77 -18.47
N GLN A 297 -9.41 35.72 -17.81
CA GLN A 297 -9.76 34.33 -18.09
C GLN A 297 -10.41 33.69 -16.86
N LEU A 298 -11.44 32.90 -17.09
CA LEU A 298 -12.11 32.08 -16.09
C LEU A 298 -11.47 30.69 -16.07
N LEU A 299 -10.91 30.32 -14.94
CA LEU A 299 -10.50 28.94 -14.66
C LEU A 299 -11.66 28.22 -13.96
N TRP A 300 -12.24 27.24 -14.64
CA TRP A 300 -13.41 26.49 -14.19
C TRP A 300 -13.17 24.98 -14.28
N ARG A 301 -13.82 24.20 -13.40
CA ARG A 301 -13.60 22.76 -13.20
C ARG A 301 -12.12 22.48 -13.01
N ARG A 302 -11.59 23.05 -11.93
CA ARG A 302 -10.17 22.99 -11.59
C ARG A 302 -9.82 21.73 -10.82
N ASN A 303 -10.79 21.17 -10.08
CA ASN A 303 -10.68 19.85 -9.48
C ASN A 303 -10.36 18.82 -10.56
N ILE A 304 -9.20 18.19 -10.43
CA ILE A 304 -8.62 17.30 -11.45
C ILE A 304 -9.54 16.13 -11.76
N LEU A 305 -10.10 15.46 -10.74
CA LEU A 305 -11.00 14.33 -10.92
C LEU A 305 -12.30 14.75 -11.63
N GLN A 306 -12.91 15.86 -11.21
CA GLN A 306 -14.13 16.38 -11.82
C GLN A 306 -13.92 16.79 -13.28
N ARG A 307 -12.76 17.40 -13.59
CA ARG A 307 -12.40 17.83 -14.93
C ARG A 307 -12.24 16.64 -15.87
N THR A 308 -11.50 15.63 -15.43
CA THR A 308 -11.26 14.41 -16.20
C THR A 308 -12.56 13.63 -16.43
N LEU A 309 -13.42 13.55 -15.40
CA LEU A 309 -14.74 12.92 -15.53
C LEU A 309 -15.64 13.62 -16.55
N GLU A 310 -15.56 14.95 -16.68
CA GLU A 310 -16.33 15.68 -17.68
C GLU A 310 -15.84 15.39 -19.11
N VAL A 311 -14.53 15.27 -19.30
CA VAL A 311 -13.92 15.02 -20.61
C VAL A 311 -14.09 13.57 -21.06
N ALA A 312 -13.91 12.61 -20.14
CA ALA A 312 -13.96 11.18 -20.44
C ALA A 312 -14.91 10.41 -19.49
N PRO A 313 -16.23 10.68 -19.50
CA PRO A 313 -17.20 10.07 -18.56
C PRO A 313 -17.40 8.55 -18.76
N PHE A 314 -16.89 8.02 -19.87
CA PHE A 314 -16.93 6.60 -20.20
C PHE A 314 -15.82 5.79 -19.52
N LEU A 315 -14.78 6.45 -19.00
CA LEU A 315 -13.77 5.83 -18.15
C LEU A 315 -14.23 5.84 -16.68
N ARG A 316 -13.61 4.99 -15.87
CA ARG A 316 -13.59 5.14 -14.42
C ARG A 316 -12.22 5.65 -14.01
N PHE A 317 -12.11 6.23 -12.83
CA PHE A 317 -10.88 6.87 -12.38
C PHE A 317 -10.45 6.29 -11.06
N ASP A 318 -9.15 6.22 -10.86
CA ASP A 318 -8.55 5.89 -9.59
C ASP A 318 -8.96 6.89 -8.50
N SER A 319 -8.93 6.43 -7.27
CA SER A 319 -9.33 7.24 -6.14
C SER A 319 -8.22 8.08 -5.54
N ASP A 320 -6.95 7.88 -5.94
CA ASP A 320 -5.74 8.47 -5.39
C ASP A 320 -4.83 9.02 -6.51
N PRO A 321 -5.15 10.21 -7.07
CA PRO A 321 -4.24 10.91 -7.97
C PRO A 321 -2.96 11.31 -7.20
N TYR A 322 -1.82 11.36 -7.88
CA TYR A 322 -0.55 11.69 -7.23
C TYR A 322 0.18 12.82 -7.91
N ILE A 323 0.88 13.64 -7.13
CA ILE A 323 1.70 14.73 -7.63
C ILE A 323 3.12 14.24 -7.97
N VAL A 324 3.65 14.74 -9.09
CA VAL A 324 5.01 14.50 -9.59
C VAL A 324 5.68 15.83 -9.91
N ILE A 325 6.98 15.91 -9.63
CA ILE A 325 7.83 17.03 -10.04
C ILE A 325 8.53 16.62 -11.33
N GLY A 326 8.13 17.20 -12.45
CA GLY A 326 8.73 16.89 -13.76
C GLY A 326 10.19 17.33 -13.84
N GLY A 327 10.95 16.74 -14.76
CA GLY A 327 12.36 17.08 -15.00
C GLY A 327 12.56 18.52 -15.48
N ASP A 328 11.49 19.16 -15.98
CA ASP A 328 11.47 20.57 -16.32
C ASP A 328 11.22 21.51 -15.12
N GLY A 329 10.88 20.96 -13.95
CA GLY A 329 10.58 21.67 -12.71
C GLY A 329 9.12 22.12 -12.58
N ASN A 330 8.22 21.65 -13.45
CA ASN A 330 6.78 21.85 -13.32
C ASN A 330 6.13 20.74 -12.48
N LEU A 331 4.91 21.00 -12.03
CA LEU A 331 4.14 20.08 -11.19
C LEU A 331 3.04 19.41 -12.02
N TYR A 332 2.98 18.09 -11.98
CA TYR A 332 2.02 17.28 -12.74
C TYR A 332 1.24 16.35 -11.83
N TRP A 333 -0.07 16.29 -12.02
CA TRP A 333 -0.89 15.27 -11.41
C TRP A 333 -1.01 14.08 -12.34
N PHE A 334 -0.76 12.89 -11.80
CA PHE A 334 -1.03 11.64 -12.47
C PHE A 334 -2.34 11.08 -11.95
N LEU A 335 -3.19 10.67 -12.89
CA LEU A 335 -4.47 10.04 -12.60
C LEU A 335 -4.62 8.78 -13.44
N ASP A 336 -4.97 7.70 -12.75
CA ASP A 336 -5.22 6.42 -13.35
C ASP A 336 -6.67 6.29 -13.83
N ALA A 337 -6.86 5.67 -15.00
CA ALA A 337 -8.19 5.46 -15.56
C ALA A 337 -8.43 4.02 -15.98
N TYR A 338 -9.65 3.54 -15.71
CA TYR A 338 -10.06 2.16 -15.84
C TYR A 338 -11.17 1.96 -16.86
N THR A 339 -11.10 0.86 -17.61
CA THR A 339 -12.24 0.31 -18.34
C THR A 339 -12.86 -0.81 -17.51
N VAL A 340 -14.18 -0.74 -17.30
CA VAL A 340 -14.91 -1.71 -16.46
C VAL A 340 -16.12 -2.28 -17.20
N SER A 341 -16.44 -3.54 -16.96
CA SER A 341 -17.64 -4.18 -17.49
C SER A 341 -18.19 -5.22 -16.52
N GLY A 342 -19.51 -5.38 -16.50
CA GLY A 342 -20.21 -6.47 -15.80
C GLY A 342 -20.73 -7.55 -16.74
N ARG A 343 -20.19 -7.62 -17.96
CA ARG A 343 -20.68 -8.48 -19.06
C ARG A 343 -19.63 -9.42 -19.63
N PHE A 344 -18.50 -9.59 -18.96
CA PHE A 344 -17.49 -10.54 -19.41
C PHE A 344 -18.00 -11.98 -19.18
N PRO A 345 -17.97 -12.86 -20.19
CA PRO A 345 -18.57 -14.19 -20.06
C PRO A 345 -17.81 -15.04 -19.05
N TYR A 346 -18.54 -15.83 -18.26
CA TYR A 346 -18.02 -16.77 -17.24
C TYR A 346 -17.19 -16.17 -16.09
N SER A 347 -16.76 -14.90 -16.18
CA SER A 347 -16.03 -14.22 -15.11
C SER A 347 -16.92 -13.93 -13.91
N GLU A 348 -16.40 -14.22 -12.72
CA GLU A 348 -17.06 -13.94 -11.45
C GLU A 348 -17.08 -12.43 -11.17
N PRO A 349 -18.25 -11.86 -10.80
CA PRO A 349 -18.33 -10.48 -10.36
C PRO A 349 -17.54 -10.24 -9.06
N SER A 350 -16.67 -9.23 -9.06
CA SER A 350 -15.96 -8.81 -7.87
C SER A 350 -16.93 -8.31 -6.81
N GLN A 351 -16.81 -8.87 -5.61
CA GLN A 351 -17.50 -8.37 -4.41
C GLN A 351 -16.77 -7.18 -3.79
N PHE A 352 -15.52 -6.95 -4.20
CA PHE A 352 -14.68 -5.85 -3.78
C PHE A 352 -14.75 -4.73 -4.84
N GLY A 353 -14.85 -3.49 -4.36
CA GLY A 353 -14.79 -2.30 -5.19
C GLY A 353 -13.93 -1.25 -4.49
N THR A 354 -13.81 -0.09 -5.11
CA THR A 354 -13.03 1.04 -4.62
C THR A 354 -13.96 2.20 -4.31
N ARG A 355 -13.39 3.33 -3.86
CA ARG A 355 -14.16 4.55 -3.59
C ARG A 355 -14.87 5.08 -4.84
N THR A 356 -14.29 4.87 -6.01
CA THR A 356 -14.78 5.37 -7.31
C THR A 356 -15.39 4.28 -8.19
N VAL A 357 -15.03 3.02 -7.98
CA VAL A 357 -15.55 1.85 -8.74
C VAL A 357 -16.36 0.94 -7.81
N PRO A 358 -17.70 0.98 -7.84
CA PRO A 358 -18.52 0.12 -6.98
C PRO A 358 -18.37 -1.37 -7.35
N PRO A 359 -18.61 -2.29 -6.40
CA PRO A 359 -18.55 -3.73 -6.65
C PRO A 359 -19.61 -4.20 -7.67
N GLY A 360 -19.42 -5.41 -8.20
CA GLY A 360 -20.35 -6.06 -9.15
C GLY A 360 -19.92 -6.00 -10.62
N PHE A 361 -18.75 -5.43 -10.93
CA PHE A 361 -18.10 -5.60 -12.23
C PHE A 361 -17.37 -6.95 -12.28
N ASN A 362 -17.18 -7.50 -13.48
CA ASN A 362 -16.48 -8.77 -13.70
C ASN A 362 -15.37 -8.67 -14.75
N TYR A 363 -14.92 -7.45 -15.04
CA TYR A 363 -13.82 -7.09 -15.91
C TYR A 363 -13.30 -5.71 -15.52
N ILE A 364 -11.98 -5.57 -15.42
CA ILE A 364 -11.30 -4.29 -15.20
C ILE A 364 -9.91 -4.29 -15.85
N ARG A 365 -9.53 -3.16 -16.44
CA ARG A 365 -8.16 -2.86 -16.91
C ARG A 365 -7.79 -1.41 -16.60
N ASN A 366 -6.50 -1.10 -16.59
CA ASN A 366 -5.93 0.25 -16.52
C ASN A 366 -5.27 0.62 -17.85
N PRO A 367 -6.04 0.83 -18.93
CA PRO A 367 -5.46 1.07 -20.25
C PRO A 367 -5.03 2.53 -20.47
N VAL A 368 -5.32 3.45 -19.54
CA VAL A 368 -5.07 4.89 -19.72
C VAL A 368 -4.41 5.50 -18.48
N LYS A 369 -3.29 6.21 -18.69
CA LYS A 369 -2.69 7.14 -17.72
C LYS A 369 -3.00 8.57 -18.13
N ILE A 370 -3.30 9.42 -17.18
CA ILE A 370 -3.68 10.81 -17.44
C ILE A 370 -2.71 11.71 -16.70
N ILE A 371 -2.03 12.58 -17.43
CA ILE A 371 -1.16 13.60 -16.86
C ILE A 371 -1.88 14.93 -16.94
N ILE A 372 -1.89 15.67 -15.84
CA ILE A 372 -2.57 16.96 -15.74
C ILE A 372 -1.58 17.99 -15.21
N ASP A 373 -1.29 19.01 -16.01
CA ASP A 373 -0.44 20.11 -15.58
C ASP A 373 -1.14 20.90 -14.44
N ALA A 374 -0.49 21.00 -13.28
CA ALA A 374 -1.07 21.65 -12.11
C ALA A 374 -1.25 23.17 -12.27
N TYR A 375 -0.54 23.79 -13.22
CA TYR A 375 -0.62 25.20 -13.55
C TYR A 375 -1.68 25.47 -14.62
N THR A 376 -1.64 24.78 -15.76
CA THR A 376 -2.52 25.06 -16.91
C THR A 376 -3.81 24.25 -16.89
N GLY A 377 -3.82 23.06 -16.27
CA GLY A 377 -4.95 22.13 -16.32
C GLY A 377 -5.13 21.46 -17.69
N GLU A 378 -4.12 21.52 -18.56
CA GLU A 378 -4.03 20.68 -19.75
C GLU A 378 -3.93 19.21 -19.33
N MET A 379 -4.57 18.33 -20.11
CA MET A 379 -4.70 16.91 -19.78
C MET A 379 -4.29 16.07 -20.98
N ASP A 380 -3.33 15.19 -20.78
CA ASP A 380 -2.87 14.23 -21.78
C ASP A 380 -3.28 12.82 -21.37
N PHE A 381 -4.01 12.11 -22.24
CA PHE A 381 -4.50 10.76 -22.00
C PHE A 381 -3.63 9.75 -22.76
N TYR A 382 -2.68 9.12 -22.08
CA TYR A 382 -1.76 8.15 -22.67
C TYR A 382 -2.35 6.74 -22.65
N LEU A 383 -2.38 6.08 -23.82
CA LEU A 383 -2.86 4.70 -23.97
C LEU A 383 -1.76 3.69 -23.67
N VAL A 384 -1.76 3.12 -22.47
CA VAL A 384 -0.79 2.11 -22.03
C VAL A 384 -1.08 0.73 -22.65
N GLU A 385 -2.35 0.35 -22.75
CA GLU A 385 -2.77 -0.91 -23.38
C GLU A 385 -3.58 -0.64 -24.66
N PRO A 386 -2.94 -0.30 -25.80
CA PRO A 386 -3.65 0.05 -27.03
C PRO A 386 -4.49 -1.10 -27.62
N ASP A 387 -4.17 -2.35 -27.26
CA ASP A 387 -4.89 -3.54 -27.67
C ASP A 387 -6.09 -3.89 -26.76
N GLU A 388 -6.30 -3.16 -25.65
CA GLU A 388 -7.43 -3.39 -24.76
C GLU A 388 -8.76 -3.09 -25.50
N PRO A 389 -9.68 -4.07 -25.66
CA PRO A 389 -10.83 -3.94 -26.56
C PRO A 389 -11.73 -2.71 -26.35
N ILE A 390 -11.98 -2.31 -25.09
CA ILE A 390 -12.83 -1.18 -24.73
C ILE A 390 -12.09 0.14 -25.00
N ALA A 391 -10.86 0.29 -24.53
CA ALA A 391 -10.02 1.46 -24.80
C ALA A 391 -9.77 1.65 -26.30
N ALA A 392 -9.41 0.60 -27.02
CA ALA A 392 -9.22 0.61 -28.47
C ALA A 392 -10.48 1.03 -29.25
N ALA A 393 -11.67 0.69 -28.73
CA ALA A 393 -12.92 1.17 -29.30
C ALA A 393 -13.10 2.68 -29.09
N TYR A 394 -12.82 3.19 -27.89
CA TYR A 394 -12.90 4.63 -27.60
C TYR A 394 -11.82 5.43 -28.33
N ALA A 395 -10.59 4.92 -28.44
CA ALA A 395 -9.50 5.54 -29.19
C ALA A 395 -9.87 5.75 -30.67
N ARG A 396 -10.59 4.81 -31.29
CA ARG A 396 -11.11 4.97 -32.65
C ARG A 396 -12.23 6.00 -32.77
N ILE A 397 -13.02 6.20 -31.72
CA ILE A 397 -14.12 7.17 -31.71
C ILE A 397 -13.58 8.59 -31.45
N PHE A 398 -12.60 8.72 -30.56
CA PHE A 398 -12.00 9.98 -30.09
C PHE A 398 -10.49 10.02 -30.31
N PRO A 399 -10.00 9.96 -31.56
CA PRO A 399 -8.57 9.83 -31.84
C PRO A 399 -7.72 11.03 -31.39
N SER A 400 -8.34 12.20 -31.18
CA SER A 400 -7.64 13.39 -30.68
C SER A 400 -7.57 13.48 -29.16
N LEU A 401 -8.28 12.59 -28.44
CA LEU A 401 -8.27 12.57 -26.98
C LEU A 401 -7.07 11.78 -26.46
N PHE A 402 -6.68 10.72 -27.17
CA PHE A 402 -5.69 9.76 -26.73
C PHE A 402 -4.36 9.95 -27.46
N THR A 403 -3.30 9.85 -26.70
CA THR A 403 -1.90 9.93 -27.12
C THR A 403 -1.24 8.56 -26.93
N ASP A 404 -0.26 8.23 -27.77
CA ASP A 404 0.51 7.00 -27.62
C ASP A 404 1.35 7.06 -26.33
N PHE A 405 1.46 5.95 -25.60
CA PHE A 405 2.28 5.88 -24.40
C PHE A 405 3.76 6.16 -24.68
N GLU A 406 4.26 5.80 -25.86
CA GLU A 406 5.65 6.09 -26.27
C GLU A 406 5.93 7.59 -26.44
N GLU A 407 4.89 8.44 -26.58
CA GLU A 407 5.04 9.90 -26.67
C GLU A 407 5.12 10.57 -25.28
N MET A 408 4.94 9.81 -24.20
CA MET A 408 5.12 10.33 -22.83
C MET A 408 6.57 10.75 -22.62
N PRO A 409 6.85 11.97 -22.13
CA PRO A 409 8.21 12.42 -21.81
C PRO A 409 8.93 11.42 -20.91
N GLU A 410 10.20 11.14 -21.18
CA GLU A 410 10.99 10.12 -20.46
C GLU A 410 11.05 10.39 -18.96
N ASP A 411 11.15 11.66 -18.55
CA ASP A 411 11.14 12.05 -17.14
C ASP A 411 9.80 11.73 -16.47
N LEU A 412 8.68 12.01 -17.13
CA LEU A 412 7.34 11.70 -16.60
C LEU A 412 7.03 10.20 -16.65
N ASN A 413 7.50 9.50 -17.68
CA ASN A 413 7.38 8.06 -17.79
C ASN A 413 8.14 7.37 -16.66
N ALA A 414 9.31 7.90 -16.32
CA ALA A 414 10.05 7.52 -15.13
C ALA A 414 9.32 7.84 -13.83
N HIS A 415 8.06 8.30 -13.79
CA HIS A 415 7.19 8.47 -12.61
C HIS A 415 5.91 7.63 -12.58
N ILE A 416 5.71 6.75 -13.56
CA ILE A 416 4.52 5.88 -13.56
C ILE A 416 4.52 4.90 -12.38
N ARG A 417 3.31 4.62 -11.87
CA ARG A 417 3.06 3.59 -10.85
C ARG A 417 1.86 2.72 -11.21
N TYR A 418 1.90 1.46 -10.82
CA TYR A 418 0.80 0.53 -10.88
C TYR A 418 -0.22 0.91 -9.79
N PRO A 419 -1.48 1.15 -10.14
CA PRO A 419 -2.39 1.82 -9.22
C PRO A 419 -2.90 0.88 -8.11
N ASN A 420 -2.96 1.41 -6.89
CA ASN A 420 -3.32 0.67 -5.68
C ASN A 420 -4.75 0.09 -5.75
N ASP A 421 -5.72 0.82 -6.29
CA ASP A 421 -7.10 0.36 -6.45
C ASP A 421 -7.18 -0.91 -7.32
N LEU A 422 -6.52 -0.90 -8.50
CA LEU A 422 -6.49 -2.05 -9.39
C LEU A 422 -5.77 -3.23 -8.75
N PHE A 423 -4.60 -2.98 -8.15
CA PHE A 423 -3.83 -4.01 -7.47
C PHE A 423 -4.63 -4.65 -6.33
N SER A 424 -5.32 -3.85 -5.52
CA SER A 424 -6.20 -4.32 -4.44
C SER A 424 -7.37 -5.16 -4.96
N ILE A 425 -8.00 -4.77 -6.08
CA ILE A 425 -9.04 -5.56 -6.74
C ILE A 425 -8.47 -6.90 -7.22
N GLN A 426 -7.32 -6.88 -7.91
CA GLN A 426 -6.67 -8.07 -8.44
C GLN A 426 -6.26 -9.02 -7.32
N ALA A 427 -5.60 -8.52 -6.27
CA ALA A 427 -5.27 -9.24 -5.06
C ALA A 427 -6.50 -9.90 -4.43
N SER A 428 -7.62 -9.16 -4.31
CA SER A 428 -8.88 -9.67 -3.75
C SER A 428 -9.42 -10.88 -4.52
N VAL A 429 -9.43 -10.81 -5.86
CA VAL A 429 -9.87 -11.92 -6.73
C VAL A 429 -8.85 -13.06 -6.71
N PHE A 430 -7.56 -12.73 -6.75
CA PHE A 430 -6.46 -13.69 -6.81
C PHE A 430 -6.42 -14.62 -5.59
N ARG A 431 -6.87 -14.17 -4.41
CA ARG A 431 -7.02 -15.02 -3.21
C ARG A 431 -7.72 -16.36 -3.45
N THR A 432 -8.65 -16.40 -4.40
CA THR A 432 -9.35 -17.64 -4.80
C THR A 432 -8.89 -18.13 -6.17
N TYR A 433 -8.63 -17.22 -7.11
CA TYR A 433 -8.30 -17.56 -8.50
C TYR A 433 -6.81 -17.85 -8.76
N GLN A 434 -5.99 -17.88 -7.70
CA GLN A 434 -4.68 -18.51 -7.72
C GLN A 434 -4.78 -20.03 -7.93
N MET A 435 -5.88 -20.65 -7.49
CA MET A 435 -6.19 -22.06 -7.74
C MET A 435 -6.60 -22.26 -9.20
N THR A 436 -5.74 -22.90 -9.98
CA THR A 436 -5.97 -23.15 -11.42
C THR A 436 -6.63 -24.51 -11.69
N GLU A 437 -6.49 -25.48 -10.78
CA GLU A 437 -7.08 -26.81 -10.92
C GLU A 437 -8.56 -26.82 -10.51
N PRO A 438 -9.49 -27.30 -11.38
CA PRO A 438 -10.92 -27.28 -11.08
C PRO A 438 -11.32 -28.09 -9.84
N THR A 439 -10.57 -29.13 -9.50
CA THR A 439 -10.83 -29.98 -8.31
C THR A 439 -10.61 -29.17 -7.04
N ASP A 440 -9.44 -28.56 -6.92
CA ASP A 440 -9.02 -27.77 -5.76
C ASP A 440 -9.93 -26.55 -5.59
N PHE A 441 -10.29 -25.90 -6.69
CA PHE A 441 -11.22 -24.77 -6.71
C PHE A 441 -12.63 -25.16 -6.25
N TYR A 442 -13.17 -26.29 -6.72
CA TYR A 442 -14.50 -26.77 -6.30
C TYR A 442 -14.54 -27.08 -4.79
N ASN A 443 -13.46 -27.66 -4.27
CA ASN A 443 -13.34 -28.00 -2.85
C ASN A 443 -12.91 -26.80 -1.97
N ARG A 444 -12.46 -25.69 -2.58
CA ARG A 444 -11.90 -24.51 -1.89
C ARG A 444 -10.75 -24.86 -0.94
N GLU A 445 -9.83 -25.71 -1.41
CA GLU A 445 -8.78 -26.29 -0.56
C GLU A 445 -7.71 -25.27 -0.12
N ASP A 446 -7.40 -24.28 -0.97
CA ASP A 446 -6.31 -23.31 -0.73
C ASP A 446 -6.76 -21.86 -0.97
N VAL A 447 -7.81 -21.44 -0.24
CA VAL A 447 -8.25 -20.04 -0.24
C VAL A 447 -7.32 -19.19 0.64
N TRP A 448 -6.82 -18.10 0.08
CA TRP A 448 -5.99 -17.15 0.82
C TRP A 448 -6.82 -16.09 1.55
N ALA A 449 -6.24 -15.42 2.53
CA ALA A 449 -6.80 -14.34 3.32
C ALA A 449 -5.92 -13.09 3.25
N TRP A 450 -6.54 -11.95 3.52
CA TRP A 450 -5.80 -10.72 3.79
C TRP A 450 -5.01 -10.91 5.08
N PRO A 451 -3.71 -10.57 5.10
CA PRO A 451 -2.98 -10.46 6.34
C PRO A 451 -3.57 -9.30 7.17
N GLU A 452 -3.50 -9.44 8.48
CA GLU A 452 -3.93 -8.41 9.43
C GLU A 452 -2.69 -7.77 10.07
N GLU A 453 -2.73 -6.45 10.25
CA GLU A 453 -1.76 -5.63 11.01
C GLU A 453 -2.48 -4.90 12.16
N ILE A 454 -1.72 -4.37 13.12
CA ILE A 454 -2.23 -3.49 14.17
C ILE A 454 -1.88 -2.04 13.81
N PHE A 455 -2.90 -1.23 13.52
CA PHE A 455 -2.73 0.20 13.33
C PHE A 455 -3.58 0.98 14.32
N ASP A 456 -3.00 2.00 14.95
CA ASP A 456 -3.65 2.80 16.00
C ASP A 456 -4.38 1.92 17.04
N ASN A 457 -3.72 0.82 17.44
CA ASN A 457 -4.22 -0.20 18.37
C ASN A 457 -5.48 -0.97 17.91
N GLN A 458 -5.73 -1.05 16.60
CA GLN A 458 -6.83 -1.83 16.02
C GLN A 458 -6.31 -2.80 14.97
N SER A 459 -6.77 -4.06 15.04
CA SER A 459 -6.52 -5.04 13.97
C SER A 459 -7.32 -4.68 12.72
N ARG A 460 -6.65 -4.69 11.58
CA ARG A 460 -7.27 -4.44 10.27
C ARG A 460 -6.50 -5.16 9.15
N PRO A 461 -7.12 -5.36 7.97
CA PRO A 461 -6.40 -5.85 6.80
C PRO A 461 -5.26 -4.90 6.40
N MET A 462 -4.14 -5.47 5.97
CA MET A 462 -3.05 -4.66 5.39
C MET A 462 -3.46 -4.07 4.04
N GLU A 463 -3.01 -2.85 3.79
CA GLU A 463 -3.08 -2.17 2.50
C GLU A 463 -1.81 -2.50 1.68
N PRO A 464 -1.90 -2.62 0.35
CA PRO A 464 -0.71 -2.70 -0.49
C PRO A 464 0.17 -1.46 -0.33
N TYR A 465 1.49 -1.64 -0.37
CA TYR A 465 2.43 -0.54 -0.16
C TYR A 465 3.56 -0.56 -1.18
N TYR A 466 4.02 0.63 -1.56
CA TYR A 466 5.15 0.80 -2.47
C TYR A 466 6.48 0.72 -1.71
N VAL A 467 7.45 0.04 -2.29
CA VAL A 467 8.81 -0.11 -1.78
C VAL A 467 9.79 0.06 -2.93
N LEU A 468 10.97 0.60 -2.61
CA LEU A 468 12.11 0.63 -3.52
C LEU A 468 13.13 -0.38 -3.01
N MET A 469 13.23 -1.53 -3.68
CA MET A 469 14.04 -2.67 -3.20
C MET A 469 14.59 -3.50 -4.35
N GLN A 470 15.66 -4.23 -4.07
CA GLN A 470 16.14 -5.29 -4.93
C GLN A 470 15.28 -6.54 -4.74
N LEU A 471 14.66 -7.02 -5.83
CA LEU A 471 13.92 -8.27 -5.81
C LEU A 471 14.87 -9.47 -5.61
N PRO A 472 14.41 -10.56 -4.99
CA PRO A 472 15.20 -11.79 -4.90
C PRO A 472 15.66 -12.26 -6.30
N GLY A 473 16.98 -12.42 -6.47
CA GLY A 473 17.60 -12.81 -7.73
C GLY A 473 17.82 -11.67 -8.75
N SER A 474 17.42 -10.43 -8.43
CA SER A 474 17.66 -9.23 -9.23
C SER A 474 18.79 -8.40 -8.63
N GLU A 475 19.61 -7.77 -9.49
CA GLU A 475 20.58 -6.75 -9.07
C GLU A 475 19.99 -5.32 -9.16
N ASP A 476 18.84 -5.17 -9.82
CA ASP A 476 18.20 -3.88 -10.04
C ASP A 476 17.43 -3.42 -8.79
N LEU A 477 17.56 -2.14 -8.46
CA LEU A 477 16.73 -1.48 -7.44
C LEU A 477 15.41 -1.05 -8.07
N ASP A 478 14.42 -1.95 -8.01
CA ASP A 478 13.13 -1.79 -8.65
C ASP A 478 12.13 -1.06 -7.72
N PHE A 479 11.31 -0.17 -8.28
CA PHE A 479 10.15 0.37 -7.57
C PHE A 479 8.95 -0.57 -7.74
N ILE A 480 8.48 -1.17 -6.66
CA ILE A 480 7.44 -2.21 -6.70
C ILE A 480 6.34 -1.94 -5.68
N GLN A 481 5.12 -2.38 -5.99
CA GLN A 481 4.02 -2.43 -5.04
C GLN A 481 3.87 -3.86 -4.54
N ILE A 482 3.84 -4.07 -3.22
CA ILE A 482 3.79 -5.41 -2.63
C ILE A 482 2.64 -5.59 -1.65
N LEU A 483 2.21 -6.85 -1.50
CA LEU A 483 1.21 -7.26 -0.52
C LEU A 483 1.41 -8.73 -0.12
N PRO A 484 1.59 -9.03 1.18
CA PRO A 484 1.66 -10.40 1.68
C PRO A 484 0.30 -11.10 1.74
N PHE A 485 0.30 -12.43 1.84
CA PHE A 485 -0.88 -13.28 1.98
C PHE A 485 -0.69 -14.37 3.03
N THR A 486 -1.79 -14.71 3.70
CA THR A 486 -1.91 -15.83 4.63
C THR A 486 -2.98 -16.82 4.13
N PRO A 487 -2.98 -18.09 4.57
CA PRO A 487 -4.10 -19.00 4.32
C PRO A 487 -5.35 -18.55 5.09
N ALA A 488 -6.55 -18.84 4.58
CA ALA A 488 -7.80 -18.44 5.25
C ALA A 488 -7.98 -18.98 6.68
N ASN A 489 -7.27 -20.05 7.05
CA ASN A 489 -7.41 -20.74 8.35
C ASN A 489 -6.12 -20.72 9.20
N ARG A 490 -5.08 -19.97 8.79
CA ARG A 490 -3.78 -19.93 9.49
C ARG A 490 -3.20 -18.52 9.41
N GLU A 491 -2.34 -18.20 10.37
CA GLU A 491 -1.72 -16.86 10.43
C GLU A 491 -0.32 -16.83 9.81
N ASN A 492 0.30 -17.97 9.54
CA ASN A 492 1.60 -18.04 8.84
C ASN A 492 1.47 -17.48 7.43
N MET A 493 2.48 -16.72 7.00
CA MET A 493 2.55 -16.20 5.65
C MET A 493 2.84 -17.34 4.67
N ILE A 494 2.26 -17.26 3.48
CA ILE A 494 2.47 -18.26 2.42
C ILE A 494 2.94 -17.66 1.10
N SER A 495 2.75 -16.35 0.93
CA SER A 495 3.10 -15.68 -0.30
C SER A 495 3.13 -14.17 -0.12
N TRP A 496 3.74 -13.48 -1.08
CA TRP A 496 3.48 -12.08 -1.36
C TRP A 496 3.34 -11.88 -2.87
N LEU A 497 2.48 -10.94 -3.24
CA LEU A 497 2.25 -10.49 -4.61
C LEU A 497 2.98 -9.16 -4.79
N ALA A 498 3.61 -8.98 -5.95
CA ALA A 498 4.32 -7.79 -6.35
C ALA A 498 3.84 -7.31 -7.71
N ALA A 499 3.81 -5.99 -7.92
CA ALA A 499 3.64 -5.36 -9.23
C ALA A 499 4.78 -4.37 -9.48
N GLN A 500 5.40 -4.48 -10.65
CA GLN A 500 6.49 -3.63 -11.11
C GLN A 500 5.96 -2.27 -11.58
N ASN A 501 6.63 -1.19 -11.15
CA ASN A 501 6.29 0.19 -11.53
C ASN A 501 7.30 0.80 -12.50
N ASP A 502 8.47 0.20 -12.66
CA ASP A 502 9.50 0.79 -13.53
C ASP A 502 9.16 0.61 -15.01
N PRO A 503 9.38 1.63 -15.87
CA PRO A 503 8.88 1.65 -17.25
C PRO A 503 9.18 0.40 -18.08
N GLU A 504 10.37 -0.17 -17.93
CA GLU A 504 10.80 -1.35 -18.69
C GLU A 504 10.04 -2.62 -18.30
N LYS A 505 9.60 -2.72 -17.04
CA LYS A 505 8.92 -3.88 -16.45
C LYS A 505 7.48 -3.54 -16.05
N TYR A 506 6.95 -2.41 -16.49
CA TYR A 506 5.72 -1.83 -15.93
C TYR A 506 4.53 -2.79 -16.05
N GLY A 507 3.86 -3.05 -14.93
CA GLY A 507 2.68 -3.90 -14.86
C GLY A 507 2.97 -5.41 -14.86
N GLU A 508 4.24 -5.83 -14.89
CA GLU A 508 4.61 -7.20 -14.60
C GLU A 508 4.26 -7.54 -13.15
N MET A 509 3.49 -8.62 -12.96
CA MET A 509 3.08 -9.09 -11.63
C MET A 509 3.76 -10.41 -11.31
N LEU A 510 4.33 -10.47 -10.12
CA LEU A 510 5.05 -11.64 -9.59
C LEU A 510 4.35 -12.09 -8.32
N VAL A 511 4.19 -13.40 -8.15
CA VAL A 511 3.77 -13.99 -6.87
C VAL A 511 4.88 -14.88 -6.36
N TYR A 512 5.47 -14.49 -5.24
CA TYR A 512 6.46 -15.29 -4.56
C TYR A 512 5.76 -16.20 -3.57
N ARG A 513 5.95 -17.51 -3.69
CA ARG A 513 5.35 -18.52 -2.82
C ARG A 513 6.39 -19.07 -1.87
N PHE A 514 6.05 -19.11 -0.59
CA PHE A 514 6.87 -19.73 0.42
C PHE A 514 6.66 -21.24 0.42
N GLY A 515 7.75 -22.00 0.61
CA GLY A 515 7.71 -23.46 0.64
C GLY A 515 6.70 -23.98 1.67
N LYS A 516 5.93 -25.03 1.31
CA LYS A 516 4.90 -25.62 2.19
C LYS A 516 5.46 -26.23 3.48
N ASP A 517 6.76 -26.51 3.50
CA ASP A 517 7.50 -27.06 4.63
C ASP A 517 8.16 -25.95 5.49
N SER A 518 8.17 -24.70 5.01
CA SER A 518 8.74 -23.55 5.72
C SER A 518 7.68 -22.87 6.61
N LEU A 519 8.06 -22.52 7.83
CA LEU A 519 7.19 -21.75 8.75
C LEU A 519 7.61 -20.28 8.70
N VAL A 520 6.89 -19.51 7.89
CA VAL A 520 7.08 -18.06 7.78
C VAL A 520 6.03 -17.35 8.60
N PHE A 521 6.45 -16.53 9.57
CA PHE A 521 5.50 -15.80 10.41
C PHE A 521 4.72 -14.77 9.60
N GLY A 522 3.40 -14.75 9.75
CA GLY A 522 2.60 -13.69 9.17
C GLY A 522 2.65 -12.39 9.98
N PRO A 523 2.23 -11.26 9.39
CA PRO A 523 2.17 -9.95 10.04
C PRO A 523 1.54 -10.01 11.44
N LYS A 524 0.33 -10.58 11.57
CA LYS A 524 -0.36 -10.73 12.85
C LYS A 524 0.40 -11.53 13.93
N GLN A 525 1.23 -12.50 13.53
CA GLN A 525 2.06 -13.24 14.48
C GLN A 525 3.23 -12.40 14.97
N ILE A 526 3.82 -11.60 14.07
CA ILE A 526 4.87 -10.64 14.44
C ILE A 526 4.30 -9.58 15.39
N GLU A 527 3.13 -9.03 15.09
CA GLU A 527 2.37 -8.13 15.97
C GLU A 527 2.20 -8.73 17.38
N ALA A 528 1.76 -9.99 17.46
CA ALA A 528 1.60 -10.67 18.73
C ALA A 528 2.93 -10.89 19.49
N ARG A 529 4.04 -11.09 18.77
CA ARG A 529 5.38 -11.21 19.40
C ARG A 529 5.89 -9.88 19.91
N ILE A 530 5.65 -8.80 19.16
CA ILE A 530 5.95 -7.42 19.59
C ILE A 530 5.19 -7.11 20.89
N ASP A 531 3.90 -7.46 20.95
CA ASP A 531 3.07 -7.27 22.15
C ASP A 531 3.47 -8.16 23.34
N GLN A 532 4.13 -9.30 23.08
CA GLN A 532 4.61 -10.23 24.10
C GLN A 532 5.98 -9.86 24.65
N ASP A 533 6.75 -9.03 23.95
CA ASP A 533 8.04 -8.57 24.42
C ASP A 533 7.86 -7.72 25.70
N PRO A 534 8.47 -8.09 26.84
CA PRO A 534 8.26 -7.38 28.11
C PRO A 534 8.73 -5.93 28.08
N THR A 535 9.77 -5.61 27.30
CA THR A 535 10.34 -4.27 27.21
C THR A 535 9.43 -3.37 26.37
N ILE A 536 9.03 -3.84 25.19
CA ILE A 536 8.13 -3.10 24.28
C ILE A 536 6.76 -2.91 24.93
N SER A 537 6.15 -3.98 25.43
CA SER A 537 4.82 -3.92 26.04
C SER A 537 4.75 -2.99 27.25
N SER A 538 5.80 -2.96 28.09
CA SER A 538 5.91 -2.03 29.21
C SER A 538 6.02 -0.58 28.76
N LEU A 539 6.80 -0.31 27.71
CA LEU A 539 6.98 1.04 27.17
C LEU A 539 5.71 1.55 26.49
N LEU A 540 5.07 0.74 25.65
CA LEU A 540 3.78 1.04 25.03
C LEU A 540 2.72 1.34 26.10
N SER A 541 2.66 0.51 27.15
CA SER A 541 1.74 0.72 28.27
C SER A 541 2.02 2.00 29.04
N LEU A 542 3.27 2.48 29.11
CA LEU A 542 3.65 3.73 29.78
C LEU A 542 3.32 4.95 28.91
N TRP A 543 3.64 4.91 27.62
CA TRP A 543 3.40 6.00 26.69
C TRP A 543 1.92 6.18 26.33
N ASN A 544 1.13 5.13 26.46
CA ASN A 544 -0.32 5.19 26.27
C ASN A 544 -1.06 5.57 27.58
N GLN A 545 -0.46 6.45 28.40
CA GLN A 545 -1.04 6.98 29.64
C GLN A 545 -1.18 8.50 29.59
N GLN A 546 -2.20 9.00 30.30
CA GLN A 546 -2.42 10.40 30.70
C GLN A 546 -1.69 11.47 29.86
N GLY A 547 -2.26 11.82 28.70
CA GLY A 547 -1.82 12.99 27.93
C GLY A 547 -0.93 12.68 26.72
N SER A 548 -0.56 11.43 26.49
CA SER A 548 0.05 10.96 25.23
C SER A 548 -0.67 9.74 24.67
N GLN A 549 -0.56 9.55 23.35
CA GLN A 549 -1.07 8.41 22.61
C GLN A 549 0.04 7.87 21.73
N VAL A 550 0.21 6.54 21.74
CA VAL A 550 1.07 5.85 20.79
C VAL A 550 0.27 5.52 19.54
N ILE A 551 0.84 5.83 18.38
CA ILE A 551 0.34 5.40 17.08
C ILE A 551 1.33 4.37 16.54
N ARG A 552 0.85 3.15 16.35
CA ARG A 552 1.55 2.09 15.63
C ARG A 552 1.39 2.34 14.13
N GLY A 553 2.51 2.45 13.40
CA GLY A 553 2.50 2.63 11.96
C GLY A 553 2.26 1.32 11.21
N ASN A 554 2.33 1.39 9.89
CA ASN A 554 2.21 0.22 9.02
C ASN A 554 3.38 -0.76 9.23
N LEU A 555 3.07 -2.05 9.37
CA LEU A 555 4.08 -3.11 9.48
C LEU A 555 4.56 -3.49 8.07
N LEU A 556 5.83 -3.23 7.78
CA LEU A 556 6.44 -3.59 6.50
C LEU A 556 7.07 -4.98 6.57
N VAL A 557 6.88 -5.76 5.51
CA VAL A 557 7.50 -7.07 5.33
C VAL A 557 8.47 -6.96 4.16
N ILE A 558 9.76 -6.84 4.45
CA ILE A 558 10.80 -6.57 3.46
C ILE A 558 11.62 -7.86 3.23
N PRO A 559 11.58 -8.45 2.02
CA PRO A 559 12.48 -9.53 1.66
C PRO A 559 13.90 -9.00 1.51
N ILE A 560 14.86 -9.64 2.17
CA ILE A 560 16.29 -9.37 2.03
C ILE A 560 17.00 -10.70 1.82
N GLY A 561 17.69 -10.85 0.70
CA GLY A 561 18.26 -12.15 0.31
C GLY A 561 17.17 -13.23 0.26
N GLU A 562 17.36 -14.31 1.02
CA GLU A 562 16.40 -15.41 1.19
C GLU A 562 15.66 -15.34 2.55
N SER A 563 15.66 -14.18 3.22
CA SER A 563 15.02 -13.98 4.52
C SER A 563 14.03 -12.81 4.50
N LEU A 564 13.34 -12.60 5.62
CA LEU A 564 12.39 -11.52 5.80
C LEU A 564 12.78 -10.65 7.00
N LEU A 565 12.76 -9.34 6.79
CA LEU A 565 12.86 -8.33 7.82
C LEU A 565 11.50 -7.65 8.01
N TYR A 566 10.98 -7.64 9.23
CA TYR A 566 9.76 -6.94 9.57
C TYR A 566 10.11 -5.61 10.24
N VAL A 567 9.49 -4.52 9.78
CA VAL A 567 9.79 -3.17 10.26
C VAL A 567 8.51 -2.46 10.65
N GLU A 568 8.44 -1.98 11.89
CA GLU A 568 7.29 -1.23 12.39
C GLU A 568 7.73 0.08 13.07
N PRO A 569 7.29 1.25 12.58
CA PRO A 569 7.55 2.52 13.23
C PRO A 569 6.53 2.80 14.34
N LEU A 570 7.00 3.35 15.46
CA LEU A 570 6.18 3.84 16.56
C LEU A 570 6.23 5.36 16.65
N TYR A 571 5.06 5.99 16.52
CA TYR A 571 4.91 7.43 16.72
C TYR A 571 4.30 7.73 18.09
N LEU A 572 4.74 8.84 18.67
CA LEU A 572 4.17 9.40 19.88
C LEU A 572 3.51 10.73 19.54
N GLN A 573 2.29 10.94 20.02
CA GLN A 573 1.62 12.23 19.92
C GLN A 573 1.07 12.67 21.27
N ALA A 574 1.08 13.98 21.52
CA ALA A 574 0.43 14.55 22.68
C ALA A 574 -1.11 14.56 22.50
N ALA A 575 -1.85 14.41 23.59
CA ALA A 575 -3.32 14.50 23.60
C ALA A 575 -3.83 15.89 23.18
N THR A 576 -3.00 16.92 23.40
CA THR A 576 -3.23 18.30 22.97
C THR A 576 -2.01 18.79 22.18
N GLY A 577 -2.20 19.10 20.89
CA GLY A 577 -1.10 19.40 19.95
C GLY A 577 -0.69 18.14 19.18
N LYS A 578 -1.39 17.88 18.07
CA LYS A 578 -1.28 16.64 17.29
C LYS A 578 -0.12 16.70 16.28
N ILE A 579 1.11 16.68 16.77
CA ILE A 579 2.28 16.40 15.92
C ILE A 579 2.76 15.00 16.26
N PRO A 580 2.49 13.99 15.42
CA PRO A 580 3.10 12.68 15.56
C PRO A 580 4.61 12.76 15.35
N GLU A 581 5.36 12.33 16.35
CA GLU A 581 6.82 12.23 16.32
C GLU A 581 7.22 10.75 16.28
N LEU A 582 8.06 10.35 15.34
CA LEU A 582 8.63 9.00 15.31
C LEU A 582 9.62 8.87 16.47
N LYS A 583 9.34 7.97 17.42
CA LYS A 583 10.18 7.78 18.61
C LYS A 583 10.94 6.47 18.60
N ARG A 584 10.40 5.42 18.00
CA ARG A 584 11.07 4.11 17.92
C ARG A 584 10.81 3.43 16.59
N VAL A 585 11.75 2.56 16.22
CA VAL A 585 11.64 1.60 15.13
C VAL A 585 11.78 0.21 15.73
N ILE A 586 10.80 -0.65 15.48
CA ILE A 586 10.83 -2.05 15.85
C ILE A 586 11.28 -2.86 14.64
N LEU A 587 12.28 -3.71 14.84
CA LEU A 587 12.69 -4.72 13.89
C LEU A 587 12.37 -6.10 14.44
N ALA A 588 11.83 -6.97 13.59
CA ALA A 588 11.64 -8.36 13.93
C ALA A 588 12.15 -9.30 12.83
N THR A 589 12.66 -10.44 13.27
CA THR A 589 13.03 -11.61 12.46
C THR A 589 12.21 -12.81 12.95
N SER A 590 12.49 -14.01 12.43
CA SER A 590 11.85 -15.25 12.89
C SER A 590 12.12 -15.54 14.37
N ASP A 591 13.25 -15.10 14.91
CA ASP A 591 13.71 -15.43 16.26
C ASP A 591 13.73 -14.24 17.22
N ARG A 592 14.03 -13.03 16.72
CA ARG A 592 14.29 -11.85 17.56
C ARG A 592 13.35 -10.68 17.27
N VAL A 593 13.15 -9.84 18.28
CA VAL A 593 12.45 -8.56 18.20
C VAL A 593 13.29 -7.53 18.94
N ILE A 594 13.58 -6.41 18.28
CA ILE A 594 14.41 -5.32 18.81
C ILE A 594 13.68 -4.00 18.58
N MET A 595 13.86 -3.05 19.50
CA MET A 595 13.28 -1.72 19.40
C MET A 595 14.33 -0.67 19.75
N ALA A 596 14.68 0.19 18.79
CA ALA A 596 15.63 1.27 18.98
C ALA A 596 15.06 2.62 18.49
N GLU A 597 15.85 3.69 18.61
CA GLU A 597 15.37 5.06 18.32
C GLU A 597 15.25 5.36 16.83
N ASN A 598 16.06 4.71 16.00
CA ASN A 598 16.04 4.81 14.54
C ASN A 598 16.41 3.46 13.90
N LEU A 599 16.30 3.40 12.57
CA LEU A 599 16.54 2.17 11.81
C LEU A 599 18.00 1.70 11.91
N GLY A 600 18.98 2.59 11.77
CA GLY A 600 20.39 2.20 11.83
C GLY A 600 20.80 1.62 13.19
N LEU A 601 20.30 2.22 14.28
CA LEU A 601 20.51 1.72 15.64
C LEU A 601 19.84 0.37 15.87
N ALA A 602 18.61 0.19 15.38
CA ALA A 602 17.90 -1.08 15.52
C ALA A 602 18.60 -2.21 14.76
N LEU A 603 19.10 -1.91 13.56
CA LEU A 603 19.88 -2.87 12.78
C LEU A 603 21.20 -3.21 13.50
N ALA A 604 21.90 -2.22 14.07
CA ALA A 604 23.17 -2.44 14.74
C ALA A 604 23.01 -3.28 16.03
N GLU A 605 21.88 -3.12 16.73
CA GLU A 605 21.54 -3.95 17.89
C GLU A 605 21.17 -5.38 17.48
N LEU A 606 20.48 -5.56 16.35
CA LEU A 606 20.06 -6.88 15.87
C LEU A 606 21.19 -7.70 15.22
N PHE A 607 22.06 -7.06 14.44
CA PHE A 607 23.10 -7.72 13.63
C PHE A 607 24.55 -7.41 14.06
N GLY A 608 24.74 -6.52 15.04
CA GLY A 608 26.04 -6.06 15.52
C GLY A 608 26.58 -4.84 14.78
N GLN A 609 27.55 -4.15 15.39
CA GLN A 609 28.07 -2.86 14.89
C GLN A 609 28.81 -2.96 13.54
N GLY A 610 29.17 -4.16 13.09
CA GLY A 610 29.85 -4.37 11.80
C GLY A 610 29.07 -3.84 10.61
N ILE A 611 27.74 -3.78 10.69
CA ILE A 611 26.90 -3.23 9.61
C ILE A 611 27.09 -1.71 9.42
N LEU A 612 27.53 -0.99 10.46
CA LEU A 612 27.77 0.45 10.40
C LEU A 612 29.10 0.79 9.70
N SER A 613 29.82 -0.22 9.19
CA SER A 613 30.97 0.00 8.33
C SER A 613 30.58 0.46 6.92
N ASP A 614 29.34 0.19 6.49
CA ASP A 614 28.77 0.74 5.28
C ASP A 614 28.26 2.17 5.52
N THR A 615 28.63 3.11 4.64
CA THR A 615 28.30 4.52 4.81
C THR A 615 26.80 4.80 4.71
N LYS A 616 26.08 4.08 3.83
CA LYS A 616 24.63 4.26 3.63
C LYS A 616 23.86 3.80 4.86
N LEU A 617 24.31 2.70 5.49
CA LEU A 617 23.71 2.20 6.74
C LEU A 617 24.09 3.05 7.95
N ALA A 618 25.33 3.56 8.00
CA ALA A 618 25.78 4.45 9.07
C ALA A 618 24.95 5.74 9.12
N GLU A 619 24.58 6.32 7.98
CA GLU A 619 23.70 7.49 7.91
C GLU A 619 22.34 7.26 8.57
N LEU A 620 21.79 6.05 8.52
CA LEU A 620 20.50 5.71 9.16
C LEU A 620 20.58 5.70 10.68
N ALA A 621 21.78 5.58 11.25
CA ALA A 621 22.00 5.65 12.68
C ALA A 621 22.10 7.10 13.19
N ILE A 622 22.28 8.06 12.28
CA ILE A 622 22.39 9.48 12.58
C ILE A 622 21.01 10.13 12.47
N SER A 623 20.61 10.86 13.52
CA SER A 623 19.40 11.68 13.48
C SER A 623 19.76 13.10 12.99
N GLY A 624 19.62 13.38 11.69
CA GLY A 624 19.89 14.71 11.09
C GLY A 624 21.37 15.11 10.98
N ASP A 625 21.70 16.41 11.10
CA ASP A 625 23.07 16.96 11.02
C ASP A 625 23.97 16.63 12.24
N GLY A 626 23.59 15.64 13.05
CA GLY A 626 24.29 15.25 14.28
C GLY A 626 25.52 14.38 14.05
N GLU A 627 26.44 14.36 15.00
CA GLU A 627 27.46 13.31 15.09
C GLU A 627 26.81 11.99 15.52
N MET A 628 27.37 10.86 15.07
CA MET A 628 27.00 9.52 15.53
C MET A 628 27.00 9.50 17.08
N PRO A 629 25.98 8.94 17.76
CA PRO A 629 25.95 8.91 19.22
C PRO A 629 27.28 8.37 19.77
N ALA A 630 27.97 9.18 20.59
CA ALA A 630 29.33 8.88 21.06
C ALA A 630 29.41 7.61 21.92
N GLU A 631 28.27 7.17 22.48
CA GLU A 631 28.10 5.89 23.17
C GLU A 631 26.71 5.34 22.83
N LEU A 632 26.65 4.23 22.10
CA LEU A 632 25.49 3.36 22.07
C LEU A 632 25.33 2.73 23.46
N PRO A 633 24.11 2.49 23.98
CA PRO A 633 23.95 1.73 25.20
C PRO A 633 24.63 0.38 25.00
N ALA A 634 25.72 0.16 25.74
CA ALA A 634 26.42 -1.10 25.74
C ALA A 634 25.43 -2.17 26.23
N VAL A 635 25.08 -3.12 25.38
CA VAL A 635 24.71 -4.44 25.89
C VAL A 635 25.97 -4.92 26.61
N GLU A 636 25.93 -4.98 27.94
CA GLU A 636 26.97 -5.62 28.75
C GLU A 636 27.06 -7.09 28.30
N ARG A 637 27.86 -7.34 27.26
CA ARG A 637 28.64 -8.55 27.18
C ARG A 637 29.92 -8.22 27.92
N GLU A 638 30.08 -8.76 29.12
CA GLU A 638 31.40 -8.86 29.74
C GLU A 638 32.30 -9.66 28.79
N VAL A 639 32.97 -8.95 27.88
CA VAL A 639 34.12 -9.47 27.18
C VAL A 639 35.29 -9.24 28.12
N VAL A 640 35.63 -10.28 28.90
CA VAL A 640 36.91 -10.31 29.60
C VAL A 640 37.98 -10.39 28.51
N ASP A 641 38.67 -9.27 28.31
CA ASP A 641 39.78 -9.15 27.37
C ASP A 641 40.94 -10.05 27.85
N VAL A 642 41.08 -11.21 27.21
CA VAL A 642 42.27 -12.06 27.34
C VAL A 642 42.90 -12.11 25.95
N ASP A 643 44.16 -11.69 25.87
CA ASP A 643 44.98 -11.65 24.65
C ASP A 643 45.08 -13.05 24.00
N LEU A 644 44.46 -13.21 22.82
CA LEU A 644 44.30 -14.48 22.12
C LEU A 644 45.21 -14.57 20.88
N ALA A 645 46.41 -15.12 21.03
CA ALA A 645 47.14 -15.73 19.92
C ALA A 645 48.18 -16.76 20.41
N ALA A 646 47.96 -18.02 19.99
CA ALA A 646 48.88 -19.16 20.03
C ALA A 646 49.05 -19.93 21.35
N SER A 647 48.09 -20.81 21.67
CA SER A 647 48.28 -21.90 22.65
C SER A 647 48.10 -23.26 21.96
N SER A 648 49.03 -24.18 22.21
CA SER A 648 48.99 -25.56 21.71
C SER A 648 48.01 -26.44 22.51
N LEU A 649 47.52 -27.55 21.94
CA LEU A 649 46.58 -28.46 22.61
C LEU A 649 47.14 -29.00 23.95
N GLU A 650 48.46 -29.17 24.05
CA GLU A 650 49.14 -29.61 25.28
C GLU A 650 49.10 -28.55 26.39
N GLU A 651 49.12 -27.26 26.04
CA GLU A 651 48.97 -26.14 26.98
C GLU A 651 47.52 -26.02 27.47
N LEU A 652 46.53 -26.23 26.59
CA LEU A 652 45.12 -26.21 26.97
C LEU A 652 44.76 -27.37 27.91
N ILE A 653 45.36 -28.56 27.73
CA ILE A 653 45.19 -29.69 28.66
C ILE A 653 45.77 -29.36 30.04
N LEU A 654 46.93 -28.71 30.10
CA LEU A 654 47.54 -28.29 31.37
C LEU A 654 46.71 -27.19 32.04
N GLU A 655 46.19 -26.25 31.26
CA GLU A 655 45.32 -25.19 31.77
C GLU A 655 44.01 -25.74 32.32
N ALA A 656 43.32 -26.63 31.58
CA ALA A 656 42.11 -27.29 32.06
C ALA A 656 42.33 -28.03 33.40
N ASN A 657 43.43 -28.76 33.53
CA ASN A 657 43.75 -29.44 34.79
C ASN A 657 44.01 -28.46 35.95
N ASN A 658 44.67 -27.32 35.68
CA ASN A 658 44.89 -26.29 36.70
C ASN A 658 43.59 -25.60 37.12
N ARG A 659 42.71 -25.26 36.17
CA ARG A 659 41.37 -24.69 36.47
C ARG A 659 40.53 -25.63 37.31
N TYR A 660 40.52 -26.92 36.95
CA TYR A 660 39.84 -27.94 37.74
C TYR A 660 40.42 -28.09 39.14
N ALA A 661 41.74 -28.08 39.29
CA ALA A 661 42.39 -28.16 40.60
C ALA A 661 42.08 -26.95 41.49
N ASN A 662 42.11 -25.74 40.92
CA ASN A 662 41.75 -24.50 41.62
C ASN A 662 40.27 -24.50 42.02
N ALA A 663 39.37 -24.99 41.16
CA ALA A 663 37.97 -25.18 41.51
C ALA A 663 37.81 -26.14 42.70
N GLN A 664 38.52 -27.26 42.73
CA GLN A 664 38.47 -28.17 43.89
C GLN A 664 39.00 -27.53 45.18
N GLU A 665 40.03 -26.68 45.09
CA GLU A 665 40.55 -25.95 46.25
C GLU A 665 39.56 -24.87 46.74
N ALA A 666 38.91 -24.14 45.83
CA ALA A 666 37.84 -23.19 46.14
C ALA A 666 36.63 -23.90 46.78
N LEU A 667 36.27 -25.09 46.29
CA LEU A 667 35.22 -25.92 46.87
C LEU A 667 35.55 -26.37 48.29
N LEU A 668 36.80 -26.80 48.54
CA LEU A 668 37.25 -27.25 49.87
C LEU A 668 37.36 -26.10 50.87
N SER A 669 37.66 -24.89 50.41
CA SER A 669 37.71 -23.67 51.22
C SER A 669 36.34 -23.01 51.41
N GLY A 670 35.30 -23.51 50.72
CA GLY A 670 33.93 -23.02 50.82
C GLY A 670 33.66 -21.71 50.07
N ASP A 671 34.55 -21.33 49.14
CA ASP A 671 34.41 -20.15 48.29
C ASP A 671 33.65 -20.51 47.00
N TRP A 672 32.32 -20.41 47.07
CA TRP A 672 31.43 -20.78 45.97
C TRP A 672 31.52 -19.83 44.77
N ALA A 673 31.92 -18.58 44.97
CA ALA A 673 32.06 -17.61 43.89
C ALA A 673 33.32 -17.93 43.07
N ALA A 674 34.44 -18.19 43.75
CA ALA A 674 35.67 -18.64 43.09
C ALA A 674 35.51 -20.01 42.41
N TYR A 675 34.75 -20.92 43.03
CA TYR A 675 34.42 -22.21 42.43
C TYR A 675 33.65 -22.08 41.11
N GLY A 676 32.62 -21.22 41.08
CA GLY A 676 31.83 -20.95 39.87
C GLY A 676 32.68 -20.36 38.74
N ALA A 677 33.50 -19.35 39.07
CA ALA A 677 34.36 -18.68 38.08
C ALA A 677 35.43 -19.62 37.47
N GLU A 678 36.03 -20.51 38.28
CA GLU A 678 37.01 -21.48 37.77
C GLU A 678 36.36 -22.61 36.95
N LEU A 679 35.09 -22.95 37.22
CA LEU A 679 34.31 -23.91 36.42
C LEU A 679 33.92 -23.36 35.06
N GLU A 680 33.46 -22.11 35.00
CA GLU A 680 33.15 -21.42 33.75
C GLU A 680 34.41 -21.23 32.90
N SER A 681 35.54 -20.90 33.54
CA SER A 681 36.84 -20.85 32.89
C SER A 681 37.30 -22.21 32.37
N LEU A 682 37.01 -23.30 33.09
CA LEU A 682 37.30 -24.66 32.65
C LEU A 682 36.45 -25.05 31.42
N GLU A 683 35.17 -24.70 31.41
CA GLU A 683 34.25 -24.97 30.30
C GLU A 683 34.74 -24.33 28.99
N MET A 684 35.12 -23.04 29.05
CA MET A 684 35.70 -22.34 27.89
C MET A 684 36.98 -23.00 27.35
N VAL A 685 37.84 -23.52 28.23
CA VAL A 685 39.07 -24.22 27.82
C VAL A 685 38.74 -25.57 27.16
N LEU A 686 37.73 -26.28 27.68
CA LEU A 686 37.30 -27.57 27.13
C LEU A 686 36.60 -27.42 25.76
N GLU A 687 35.76 -26.41 25.57
CA GLU A 687 35.17 -26.08 24.27
C GLU A 687 36.26 -25.81 23.23
N ARG A 688 37.31 -25.06 23.63
CA ARG A 688 38.44 -24.79 22.75
C ARG A 688 39.28 -26.02 22.41
N MET A 689 39.38 -26.97 23.34
CA MET A 689 39.98 -28.28 23.06
C MET A 689 39.13 -29.12 22.10
N LEU A 690 37.79 -29.01 22.18
CA LEU A 690 36.86 -29.69 21.26
C LEU A 690 36.98 -29.12 19.84
N ASP A 691 37.04 -27.80 19.70
CA ASP A 691 37.24 -27.12 18.41
C ASP A 691 38.56 -27.51 17.74
N LEU A 692 39.65 -27.58 18.53
CA LEU A 692 40.97 -27.98 18.02
C LEU A 692 41.10 -29.47 17.70
N SER A 693 40.33 -30.33 18.38
CA SER A 693 40.36 -31.79 18.18
C SER A 693 39.33 -32.28 17.15
N GLY A 694 38.38 -31.43 16.74
CA GLY A 694 37.35 -31.75 15.76
C GLY A 694 36.33 -32.79 16.25
N LEU A 695 36.20 -32.96 17.57
CA LEU A 695 35.26 -33.89 18.20
C LEU A 695 34.03 -33.12 18.68
N SER A 696 32.83 -33.54 18.28
CA SER A 696 31.57 -33.00 18.84
C SER A 696 31.08 -33.89 20.00
N PRO A 697 30.64 -33.31 21.13
CA PRO A 697 30.06 -34.09 22.22
C PRO A 697 28.70 -34.67 21.83
N GLU A 698 28.44 -35.90 22.27
CA GLU A 698 27.15 -36.59 22.10
C GLU A 698 26.11 -35.96 23.05
N PRO A 699 24.87 -35.68 22.61
CA PRO A 699 23.89 -34.98 23.45
C PRO A 699 23.45 -35.82 24.67
N GLU A 700 23.38 -35.19 25.85
CA GLU A 700 22.94 -35.83 27.08
C GLU A 700 21.48 -36.34 26.99
N PRO A 701 21.15 -37.49 27.61
CA PRO A 701 19.79 -37.99 27.67
C PRO A 701 18.93 -37.14 28.63
N THR A 702 17.84 -36.59 28.12
CA THR A 702 16.86 -35.79 28.86
C THR A 702 16.21 -36.63 29.97
N GLN A 703 16.36 -36.21 31.24
CA GLN A 703 15.64 -36.84 32.37
C GLN A 703 14.17 -36.41 32.37
N GLN A 704 13.25 -37.38 32.38
CA GLN A 704 11.81 -37.14 32.54
C GLN A 704 11.46 -36.59 33.93
N PRO A 705 10.51 -35.65 34.07
CA PRO A 705 10.05 -35.18 35.38
C PRO A 705 9.23 -36.25 36.10
N THR A 706 9.63 -36.56 37.34
CA THR A 706 8.95 -37.48 38.25
C THR A 706 7.55 -36.96 38.62
N GLN A 707 6.50 -37.77 38.38
CA GLN A 707 5.12 -37.47 38.79
C GLN A 707 5.00 -37.37 40.32
N GLN A 708 4.43 -36.27 40.83
CA GLN A 708 4.01 -36.15 42.22
C GLN A 708 2.73 -36.98 42.47
N PRO A 709 2.60 -37.69 43.61
CA PRO A 709 1.41 -38.47 43.91
C PRO A 709 0.23 -37.59 44.38
N VAL A 710 -0.93 -37.82 43.77
CA VAL A 710 -2.24 -37.25 44.12
C VAL A 710 -2.68 -37.73 45.52
N PRO A 711 -3.11 -36.85 46.44
CA PRO A 711 -3.71 -37.29 47.70
C PRO A 711 -5.17 -37.75 47.48
N SER A 712 -5.51 -38.90 48.07
CA SER A 712 -6.85 -39.51 48.01
C SER A 712 -7.92 -38.69 48.75
N PRO A 713 -9.19 -38.69 48.30
CA PRO A 713 -10.28 -37.98 48.95
C PRO A 713 -10.81 -38.75 50.17
N THR A 714 -11.04 -38.04 51.28
CA THR A 714 -11.76 -38.56 52.46
C THR A 714 -13.15 -37.87 52.54
N PRO A 715 -14.22 -38.59 52.94
CA PRO A 715 -15.59 -38.23 52.59
C PRO A 715 -16.26 -37.24 53.55
N ALA A 716 -17.33 -36.63 53.02
CA ALA A 716 -18.17 -35.60 53.62
C ALA A 716 -18.87 -36.00 54.92
N ALA A 717 -19.05 -35.01 55.80
CA ALA A 717 -20.04 -35.03 56.88
C ALA A 717 -20.71 -33.63 57.00
N GLU A 718 -22.01 -33.64 56.73
CA GLU A 718 -23.13 -32.89 57.35
C GLU A 718 -22.87 -31.58 58.12
N GLY A 719 -23.66 -30.55 57.75
CA GLY A 719 -24.63 -30.03 58.74
C GLY A 719 -24.53 -28.56 59.19
N SER A 720 -25.53 -27.79 58.73
CA SER A 720 -26.30 -26.80 59.49
C SER A 720 -25.86 -25.32 59.58
N SER A 721 -26.78 -24.48 59.07
CA SER A 721 -27.36 -23.26 59.66
C SER A 721 -26.48 -22.13 60.18
N GLY A 722 -26.73 -20.94 59.62
CA GLY A 722 -26.35 -19.63 60.15
C GLY A 722 -26.60 -18.54 59.12
#